data_AF-Q46CQ5-F1
#
_entry.id   AF-Q46CQ5-F1
#
_cell.length_a   1.000
_cell.length_b   1.000
_cell.length_c   1.000
_cell.angle_alpha   90.00
_cell.angle_beta   90.00
_cell.angle_gamma   90.00
#
_symmetry.space_group_name_H-M   'P 1'
#
loop_
_entity.id
_entity.type
_entity.pdbx_description
1 polymer ?
#
loop_
_entity_poly.entity_id
_entity_poly.type
_entity_poly.pdbx_seq_one_letter_code
_entity_poly.pdbx_strand_id
1 'polypeptide(L)'
;MTQKNGYMRYFTKQSCYPNQAEAMEKIHSALLNEKTVLFEGACGTGKTLSALAPALSVGKKLNKVVIIVTNVHQQMVQFINEAREISRDNDIKTIVFKGKASMCPKNLDYEECRLKGENTYDLLDLEREISSKEKELKDAYEKYKRTKDPALYSLRTELEKELEETKKKSRALRNNSCLELYEVLKFEGNEFSNWLFSDVRSPEEILEYAEDRDMCGYELLKKELKNAELLICNFHHVLSAEIFMMLLKWLERDPEDVILIFDEAHNIEASARSHSSTMLSELTIEKALSEVGETPESDNSLMLGKETDSGGGIPLDQDYAARLYAKKLFTCLLTALRDTYAAKLKFGERNRLGKHWQDIKISDPYERFDILKARFLREAMKEGFADEEKVLTRLREIGEFGGRLEEIYAENYKKGLLAVPKRSQIRYVADFLSSYLVLSDRQNYYPILNVRRDFKSDRIAGRIELFTCIPKNVTQPLFDSIYAAVLMSATLRPFEMIKSTLGISREVEEISYSTTFPRERRLTLAVSIPPLFAKNRDSPETLESIKEALLAATVASPGNVIIYFQSYAEALRYTKLLEPELSIPIFLDETGVSAQEIRKKFFKIGEQGGKALLITYLWGTLSEGVDFRDSRGRTVIIVGIGYPALNDRIKAVESAYDEVFGCGEGWEFAVQVPTIRKVRQAMGRIVRSPDDYGVRILLDSRYQGSQVRKLGKFSVFDYFPPEEKREFIDIAPKDVGSIVKEFFAHVTHSNLENESKSQTSSRVGFGSLAEKL
;
A
#
# COMPACT_ATOMS: atom_id res chain seq x y z
N MET A 1 -23.42 -7.70 -35.70
CA MET A 1 -22.79 -6.98 -34.58
C MET A 1 -23.61 -5.73 -34.32
N THR A 2 -24.45 -5.74 -33.30
CA THR A 2 -25.19 -4.55 -32.84
C THR A 2 -24.16 -3.51 -32.36
N GLN A 3 -24.18 -2.30 -32.91
CA GLN A 3 -23.36 -1.19 -32.43
C GLN A 3 -23.67 -0.97 -30.94
N LYS A 4 -22.70 -1.26 -30.06
CA LYS A 4 -22.81 -0.99 -28.63
C LYS A 4 -22.71 0.54 -28.44
N ASN A 5 -23.79 1.19 -27.98
CA ASN A 5 -23.83 2.63 -27.76
C ASN A 5 -23.46 3.01 -26.31
N GLY A 6 -22.93 4.22 -26.11
CA GLY A 6 -22.57 4.75 -24.79
C GLY A 6 -21.41 3.98 -24.13
N TYR A 7 -21.50 3.73 -22.83
CA TYR A 7 -20.47 3.00 -22.07
C TYR A 7 -20.34 1.53 -22.49
N MET A 8 -21.37 0.95 -23.11
CA MET A 8 -21.33 -0.46 -23.57
C MET A 8 -20.28 -0.72 -24.65
N ARG A 9 -19.79 0.32 -25.36
CA ARG A 9 -18.69 0.15 -26.33
C ARG A 9 -17.40 -0.35 -25.68
N TYR A 10 -17.19 -0.02 -24.40
CA TYR A 10 -16.05 -0.46 -23.61
C TYR A 10 -16.29 -1.81 -22.90
N PHE A 11 -17.48 -2.40 -23.05
CA PHE A 11 -17.78 -3.70 -22.49
C PHE A 11 -17.38 -4.81 -23.47
N THR A 12 -16.28 -5.51 -23.21
CA THR A 12 -15.66 -6.47 -24.15
C THR A 12 -16.28 -7.87 -24.11
N LYS A 13 -17.03 -8.21 -23.05
CA LYS A 13 -17.59 -9.56 -22.90
C LYS A 13 -18.84 -9.74 -23.76
N GLN A 14 -19.16 -11.01 -24.06
CA GLN A 14 -20.32 -11.37 -24.88
C GLN A 14 -21.65 -11.02 -24.21
N SER A 15 -21.73 -11.21 -22.89
CA SER A 15 -22.92 -10.93 -22.08
C SER A 15 -22.52 -10.39 -20.71
N CYS A 16 -23.41 -9.60 -20.12
CA CYS A 16 -23.28 -9.15 -18.75
C CYS A 16 -23.56 -10.29 -17.76
N TYR A 17 -22.86 -10.29 -16.63
CA TYR A 17 -23.29 -11.05 -15.46
C TYR A 17 -24.60 -10.49 -14.91
N PRO A 18 -25.36 -11.25 -14.10
CA PRO A 18 -26.54 -10.72 -13.44
C PRO A 18 -26.20 -9.48 -12.61
N ASN A 19 -27.06 -8.47 -12.67
CA ASN A 19 -26.90 -7.15 -12.03
C ASN A 19 -25.73 -6.29 -12.54
N GLN A 20 -24.86 -6.80 -13.44
CA GLN A 20 -23.71 -6.05 -13.93
C GLN A 20 -24.12 -4.85 -14.80
N ALA A 21 -25.15 -5.01 -15.63
CA ALA A 21 -25.69 -3.91 -16.43
C ALA A 21 -26.29 -2.80 -15.57
N GLU A 22 -27.04 -3.16 -14.53
CA GLU A 22 -27.59 -2.23 -13.54
C GLU A 22 -26.46 -1.52 -12.77
N ALA A 23 -25.41 -2.26 -12.36
CA ALA A 23 -24.22 -1.68 -11.74
C ALA A 23 -23.58 -0.61 -12.62
N MET A 24 -23.37 -0.94 -13.91
CA MET A 24 -22.78 0.00 -14.88
C MET A 24 -23.63 1.26 -15.05
N GLU A 25 -24.95 1.13 -15.14
CA GLU A 25 -25.85 2.28 -15.28
C GLU A 25 -25.82 3.18 -14.03
N LYS A 26 -25.88 2.60 -12.82
CA LYS A 26 -25.76 3.36 -11.57
C LYS A 26 -24.42 4.08 -11.45
N ILE A 27 -23.32 3.40 -11.77
CA ILE A 27 -21.97 4.01 -11.77
C ILE A 27 -21.91 5.13 -12.80
N HIS A 28 -22.40 4.91 -14.01
CA HIS A 28 -22.41 5.92 -15.08
C HIS A 28 -23.18 7.18 -14.66
N SER A 29 -24.39 7.00 -14.12
CA SER A 29 -25.22 8.10 -13.61
C SER A 29 -24.56 8.82 -12.44
N ALA A 30 -23.98 8.10 -11.48
CA ALA A 30 -23.27 8.68 -10.35
C ALA A 30 -22.07 9.54 -10.79
N LEU A 31 -21.25 9.04 -11.73
CA LEU A 31 -20.12 9.78 -12.28
C LEU A 31 -20.54 11.03 -13.07
N LEU A 32 -21.66 10.98 -13.80
CA LEU A 32 -22.21 12.17 -14.48
C LEU A 32 -22.71 13.24 -13.50
N ASN A 33 -23.07 12.85 -12.27
CA ASN A 33 -23.53 13.74 -11.21
C ASN A 33 -22.43 14.02 -10.16
N GLU A 34 -21.16 13.75 -10.48
CA GLU A 34 -19.99 14.00 -9.60
C GLU A 34 -20.07 13.32 -8.22
N LYS A 35 -20.81 12.20 -8.13
CA LYS A 35 -20.95 11.42 -6.90
C LYS A 35 -19.81 10.44 -6.73
N THR A 36 -19.48 10.16 -5.47
CA THR A 36 -18.59 9.04 -5.13
C THR A 36 -19.40 7.74 -5.16
N VAL A 37 -18.84 6.67 -5.70
CA VAL A 37 -19.50 5.35 -5.69
C VAL A 37 -18.82 4.43 -4.68
N LEU A 38 -19.61 3.82 -3.81
CA LEU A 38 -19.18 2.71 -2.97
C LEU A 38 -19.81 1.42 -3.47
N PHE A 39 -19.00 0.51 -4.01
CA PHE A 39 -19.47 -0.70 -4.68
C PHE A 39 -18.98 -1.98 -3.98
N GLU A 40 -19.88 -2.66 -3.28
CA GLU A 40 -19.65 -4.04 -2.82
C GLU A 40 -20.20 -5.05 -3.85
N GLY A 41 -19.35 -5.93 -4.35
CA GLY A 41 -19.79 -7.02 -5.22
C GLY A 41 -18.93 -8.27 -5.04
N ALA A 42 -19.55 -9.45 -4.96
CA ALA A 42 -18.81 -10.71 -4.84
C ALA A 42 -17.85 -10.96 -6.03
N CYS A 43 -17.01 -11.99 -5.93
CA CYS A 43 -16.28 -12.48 -7.10
C CYS A 43 -17.28 -12.89 -8.21
N GLY A 44 -16.93 -12.67 -9.47
CA GLY A 44 -17.78 -13.02 -10.61
C GLY A 44 -18.95 -12.06 -10.90
N THR A 45 -19.12 -10.96 -10.15
CA THR A 45 -20.11 -9.91 -10.51
C THR A 45 -19.59 -8.94 -11.60
N GLY A 46 -18.37 -9.16 -12.07
CA GLY A 46 -17.74 -8.33 -13.10
C GLY A 46 -17.40 -6.91 -12.66
N LYS A 47 -17.08 -6.72 -11.36
CA LYS A 47 -16.77 -5.41 -10.74
C LYS A 47 -15.88 -4.51 -11.59
N THR A 48 -14.78 -5.08 -12.10
CA THR A 48 -13.78 -4.32 -12.87
C THR A 48 -14.40 -3.65 -14.09
N LEU A 49 -15.00 -4.42 -14.99
CA LEU A 49 -15.67 -3.86 -16.16
C LEU A 49 -16.88 -2.99 -15.79
N SER A 50 -17.56 -3.30 -14.67
CA SER A 50 -18.66 -2.45 -14.18
C SER A 50 -18.22 -1.04 -13.82
N ALA A 51 -17.00 -0.87 -13.31
CA ALA A 51 -16.44 0.44 -13.00
C ALA A 51 -15.76 1.06 -14.23
N LEU A 52 -14.96 0.27 -14.94
CA LEU A 52 -14.07 0.75 -16.00
C LEU A 52 -14.84 1.24 -17.24
N ALA A 53 -15.86 0.50 -17.69
CA ALA A 53 -16.60 0.89 -18.90
C ALA A 53 -17.37 2.21 -18.75
N PRO A 54 -18.15 2.44 -17.67
CA PRO A 54 -18.72 3.75 -17.38
C PRO A 54 -17.68 4.86 -17.20
N ALA A 55 -16.60 4.60 -16.47
CA ALA A 55 -15.58 5.61 -16.20
C ALA A 55 -14.85 6.05 -17.48
N LEU A 56 -14.50 5.13 -18.39
CA LEU A 56 -13.91 5.49 -19.69
C LEU A 56 -14.89 6.28 -20.57
N SER A 57 -16.19 5.95 -20.50
CA SER A 57 -17.23 6.69 -21.22
C SER A 57 -17.37 8.12 -20.72
N VAL A 58 -17.48 8.31 -19.41
CA VAL A 58 -17.54 9.64 -18.80
C VAL A 58 -16.24 10.39 -19.01
N GLY A 59 -15.10 9.72 -18.83
CA GLY A 59 -13.76 10.29 -19.06
C GLY A 59 -13.59 10.82 -20.47
N LYS A 60 -13.94 10.03 -21.49
CA LYS A 60 -13.88 10.49 -22.88
C LYS A 60 -14.88 11.60 -23.19
N LYS A 61 -16.08 11.56 -22.60
CA LYS A 61 -17.12 12.59 -22.80
C LYS A 61 -16.75 13.94 -22.18
N LEU A 62 -16.11 13.92 -21.01
CA LEU A 62 -15.80 15.11 -20.20
C LEU A 62 -14.30 15.48 -20.22
N ASN A 63 -13.51 14.84 -21.09
CA ASN A 63 -12.05 15.00 -21.19
C ASN A 63 -11.32 14.80 -19.84
N LYS A 64 -11.74 13.79 -19.08
CA LYS A 64 -11.14 13.38 -17.79
C LYS A 64 -10.22 12.18 -17.99
N VAL A 65 -9.17 12.09 -17.18
CA VAL A 65 -8.28 10.94 -17.11
C VAL A 65 -8.81 9.94 -16.10
N VAL A 66 -8.88 8.67 -16.47
CA VAL A 66 -9.28 7.58 -15.56
C VAL A 66 -8.02 6.98 -14.96
N ILE A 67 -7.93 6.91 -13.64
CA ILE A 67 -6.82 6.25 -12.93
C ILE A 67 -7.36 5.08 -12.12
N ILE A 68 -6.93 3.87 -12.47
CA ILE A 68 -7.18 2.66 -11.69
C ILE A 68 -6.03 2.43 -10.72
N VAL A 69 -6.40 2.20 -9.46
CA VAL A 69 -5.48 2.01 -8.35
C VAL A 69 -5.71 0.62 -7.75
N THR A 70 -4.67 -0.21 -7.70
CA THR A 70 -4.72 -1.55 -7.10
C THR A 70 -3.49 -1.82 -6.21
N ASN A 71 -3.67 -2.53 -5.11
CA ASN A 71 -2.59 -2.84 -4.17
C ASN A 71 -1.93 -4.22 -4.42
N VAL A 72 -2.43 -5.01 -5.38
CA VAL A 72 -1.98 -6.39 -5.59
C VAL A 72 -1.45 -6.57 -7.02
N HIS A 73 -0.20 -7.04 -7.13
CA HIS A 73 0.44 -7.27 -8.43
C HIS A 73 -0.36 -8.21 -9.35
N GLN A 74 -0.96 -9.27 -8.79
CA GLN A 74 -1.79 -10.20 -9.59
C GLN A 74 -3.06 -9.53 -10.14
N GLN A 75 -3.66 -8.60 -9.39
CA GLN A 75 -4.83 -7.84 -9.86
C GLN A 75 -4.42 -6.86 -10.98
N MET A 76 -3.28 -6.18 -10.84
CA MET A 76 -2.75 -5.31 -11.89
C MET A 76 -2.65 -6.04 -13.24
N VAL A 77 -2.14 -7.28 -13.27
CA VAL A 77 -2.08 -8.08 -14.50
C VAL A 77 -3.46 -8.33 -15.11
N GLN A 78 -4.48 -8.57 -14.27
CA GLN A 78 -5.86 -8.71 -14.75
C GLN A 78 -6.36 -7.41 -15.39
N PHE A 79 -6.12 -6.26 -14.76
CA PHE A 79 -6.48 -4.95 -15.33
C PHE A 79 -5.80 -4.69 -16.67
N ILE A 80 -4.51 -5.04 -16.81
CA ILE A 80 -3.79 -4.92 -18.07
C ILE A 80 -4.49 -5.74 -19.16
N ASN A 81 -4.83 -7.00 -18.88
CA ASN A 81 -5.52 -7.85 -19.85
C ASN A 81 -6.90 -7.32 -20.24
N GLU A 82 -7.69 -6.83 -19.28
CA GLU A 82 -8.99 -6.22 -19.57
C GLU A 82 -8.83 -4.93 -20.39
N ALA A 83 -7.83 -4.10 -20.07
CA ALA A 83 -7.52 -2.91 -20.86
C ALA A 83 -7.05 -3.25 -22.28
N ARG A 84 -6.25 -4.30 -22.48
CA ARG A 84 -5.87 -4.82 -23.81
C ARG A 84 -7.09 -5.20 -24.63
N GLU A 85 -8.04 -5.94 -24.04
CA GLU A 85 -9.28 -6.29 -24.72
C GLU A 85 -10.07 -5.06 -25.15
N ILE A 86 -10.18 -4.06 -24.27
CA ILE A 86 -10.91 -2.82 -24.57
C ILE A 86 -10.20 -2.05 -25.69
N SER A 87 -8.86 -1.97 -25.63
CA SER A 87 -8.02 -1.22 -26.57
C SER A 87 -8.11 -1.75 -28.01
N ARG A 88 -8.35 -3.06 -28.19
CA ARG A 88 -8.52 -3.67 -29.52
C ARG A 88 -9.73 -3.14 -30.28
N ASP A 89 -10.82 -2.88 -29.57
CA ASP A 89 -12.10 -2.42 -30.15
C ASP A 89 -12.28 -0.91 -30.03
N ASN A 90 -11.54 -0.26 -29.14
CA ASN A 90 -11.61 1.17 -28.85
C ASN A 90 -10.19 1.71 -28.76
N ASP A 91 -9.83 2.68 -29.59
CA ASP A 91 -8.55 3.39 -29.47
C ASP A 91 -8.51 4.14 -28.13
N ILE A 92 -7.82 3.56 -27.13
CA ILE A 92 -7.64 4.10 -25.78
C ILE A 92 -6.17 4.11 -25.41
N LYS A 93 -5.65 5.29 -25.11
CA LYS A 93 -4.27 5.46 -24.68
C LYS A 93 -4.09 5.07 -23.23
N THR A 94 -3.56 3.85 -23.01
CA THR A 94 -3.39 3.29 -21.67
C THR A 94 -1.92 3.24 -21.26
N ILE A 95 -1.61 3.65 -20.04
CA ILE A 95 -0.28 3.52 -19.43
C ILE A 95 -0.38 2.73 -18.13
N VAL A 96 0.57 1.81 -17.93
CA VAL A 96 0.76 1.09 -16.66
C VAL A 96 1.99 1.65 -15.97
N PHE A 97 1.80 2.27 -14.81
CA PHE A 97 2.83 3.01 -14.12
C PHE A 97 3.23 2.34 -12.80
N LYS A 98 4.52 1.99 -12.70
CA LYS A 98 5.14 1.45 -11.48
C LYS A 98 6.21 2.40 -10.96
N GLY A 99 6.59 2.20 -9.70
CA GLY A 99 7.65 2.97 -9.07
C GLY A 99 8.99 2.80 -9.78
N LYS A 100 9.79 3.87 -9.75
CA LYS A 100 11.10 3.98 -10.40
C LYS A 100 12.05 2.81 -10.15
N ALA A 101 12.08 2.27 -8.93
CA ALA A 101 12.93 1.13 -8.56
C ALA A 101 12.61 -0.14 -9.37
N SER A 102 11.37 -0.31 -9.84
CA SER A 102 10.95 -1.45 -10.65
C SER A 102 11.18 -1.24 -12.16
N MET A 103 11.60 -0.06 -12.58
CA MET A 103 11.78 0.32 -13.99
C MET A 103 13.16 0.91 -14.27
N CYS A 104 14.08 0.86 -13.31
CA CYS A 104 15.44 1.35 -13.46
C CYS A 104 16.37 0.17 -13.82
N PRO A 105 16.98 0.15 -15.01
CA PRO A 105 17.87 -0.95 -15.43
C PRO A 105 19.11 -1.06 -14.51
N LYS A 106 19.51 0.04 -13.89
CA LYS A 106 20.65 0.12 -12.96
C LYS A 106 20.27 -0.07 -11.48
N ASN A 107 18.98 -0.24 -11.18
CA ASN A 107 18.45 -0.39 -9.82
C ASN A 107 18.99 0.68 -8.84
N LEU A 108 19.07 1.93 -9.30
CA LEU A 108 19.56 3.06 -8.52
C LEU A 108 18.55 3.46 -7.44
N ASP A 109 19.06 3.99 -6.33
CA ASP A 109 18.21 4.65 -5.33
C ASP A 109 17.54 5.90 -5.92
N TYR A 110 16.38 6.28 -5.36
CA TYR A 110 15.59 7.41 -5.85
C TYR A 110 16.38 8.72 -5.86
N GLU A 111 17.11 9.01 -4.78
CA GLU A 111 17.86 10.26 -4.63
C GLU A 111 19.04 10.33 -5.58
N GLU A 112 19.77 9.23 -5.72
CA GLU A 112 20.90 9.14 -6.65
C GLU A 112 20.41 9.38 -8.07
N CYS A 113 19.31 8.75 -8.46
CA CYS A 113 18.77 8.93 -9.79
C CYS A 113 18.15 10.32 -10.00
N ARG A 114 17.59 10.97 -8.97
CA ARG A 114 17.13 12.38 -9.06
C ARG A 114 18.29 13.31 -9.38
N LEU A 115 19.38 13.25 -8.60
CA LEU A 115 20.51 14.16 -8.81
C LEU A 115 21.29 13.84 -10.09
N LYS A 116 21.51 12.56 -10.43
CA LYS A 116 22.04 12.20 -11.76
C LYS A 116 21.13 12.71 -12.88
N GLY A 117 19.81 12.71 -12.65
CA GLY A 117 18.83 13.30 -13.54
C GLY A 117 19.07 14.78 -13.76
N GLU A 118 19.14 15.56 -12.68
CA GLU A 118 19.44 17.00 -12.74
C GLU A 118 20.77 17.30 -13.44
N ASN A 119 21.83 16.57 -13.12
CA ASN A 119 23.13 16.69 -13.80
C ASN A 119 23.01 16.44 -15.31
N THR A 120 22.11 15.55 -15.73
CA THR A 120 21.88 15.23 -17.14
C THR A 120 21.16 16.39 -17.85
N TYR A 121 20.20 17.05 -17.20
CA TYR A 121 19.57 18.26 -17.72
C TYR A 121 20.60 19.40 -17.82
N ASP A 122 21.35 19.66 -16.74
CA ASP A 122 22.40 20.67 -16.69
C ASP A 122 23.47 20.43 -17.78
N LEU A 123 23.84 19.17 -18.03
CA LEU A 123 24.76 18.76 -19.09
C LEU A 123 24.24 19.13 -20.49
N LEU A 124 22.96 18.88 -20.77
CA LEU A 124 22.36 19.19 -22.08
C LEU A 124 22.25 20.69 -22.33
N ASP A 125 21.93 21.47 -21.29
CA ASP A 125 21.89 22.93 -21.41
C ASP A 125 23.29 23.51 -21.65
N LEU A 126 24.33 22.98 -20.99
CA LEU A 126 25.72 23.33 -21.30
C LEU A 126 26.14 22.90 -22.72
N GLU A 127 25.71 21.74 -23.21
CA GLU A 127 25.98 21.32 -24.60
C GLU A 127 25.32 22.27 -25.61
N ARG A 128 24.10 22.76 -25.34
CA ARG A 128 23.42 23.78 -26.16
C ARG A 128 24.15 25.11 -26.12
N GLU A 129 24.60 25.55 -24.95
CA GLU A 129 25.40 26.78 -24.79
C GLU A 129 26.72 26.68 -25.57
N ILE A 130 27.42 25.54 -25.46
CA ILE A 130 28.65 25.25 -26.22
C ILE A 130 28.37 25.37 -27.72
N SER A 131 27.28 24.77 -28.22
CA SER A 131 26.92 24.83 -29.64
C SER A 131 26.62 26.27 -30.10
N SER A 132 25.90 27.06 -29.28
CA SER A 132 25.63 28.47 -29.56
C SER A 132 26.92 29.30 -29.62
N LYS A 133 27.79 29.15 -28.62
CA LYS A 133 29.08 29.85 -28.53
C LYS A 133 30.04 29.46 -29.66
N GLU A 134 30.06 28.19 -30.06
CA GLU A 134 30.85 27.75 -31.22
C GLU A 134 30.38 28.41 -32.52
N LYS A 135 29.06 28.60 -32.68
CA LYS A 135 28.50 29.31 -33.83
C LYS A 135 28.85 30.80 -33.79
N GLU A 136 28.70 31.46 -32.65
CA GLU A 136 29.07 32.87 -32.47
C GLU A 136 30.57 33.11 -32.70
N LEU A 137 31.41 32.21 -32.19
CA LEU A 137 32.86 32.25 -32.40
C LEU A 137 33.22 32.13 -33.88
N LYS A 138 32.55 31.22 -34.62
CA LYS A 138 32.72 31.07 -36.06
C LYS A 138 32.29 32.32 -36.82
N ASP A 139 31.15 32.90 -36.47
CA ASP A 139 30.64 34.14 -37.09
C ASP A 139 31.57 35.33 -36.81
N ALA A 140 32.09 35.46 -35.59
CA ALA A 140 33.06 36.48 -35.20
C ALA A 140 34.39 36.29 -35.97
N TYR A 141 34.85 35.05 -36.14
CA TYR A 141 36.04 34.71 -36.92
C TYR A 141 35.89 35.09 -38.40
N GLU A 142 34.75 34.76 -39.02
CA GLU A 142 34.46 35.10 -40.42
C GLU A 142 34.33 36.62 -40.63
N LYS A 143 33.67 37.33 -39.72
CA LYS A 143 33.55 38.80 -39.76
C LYS A 143 34.92 39.46 -39.59
N TYR A 144 35.71 39.04 -38.61
CA TYR A 144 37.06 39.56 -38.40
C TYR A 144 37.95 39.36 -39.63
N LYS A 145 37.88 38.18 -40.29
CA LYS A 145 38.63 37.91 -41.52
C LYS A 145 38.29 38.88 -42.65
N ARG A 146 37.05 39.40 -42.69
CA ARG A 146 36.58 40.38 -43.68
C ARG A 146 36.91 41.83 -43.31
N THR A 147 36.73 42.22 -42.04
CA THR A 147 36.81 43.63 -41.61
C THR A 147 38.12 44.02 -40.94
N LYS A 148 38.87 43.06 -40.40
CA LYS A 148 40.08 43.27 -39.55
C LYS A 148 39.85 44.21 -38.35
N ASP A 149 38.63 44.25 -37.83
CA ASP A 149 38.26 45.08 -36.68
C ASP A 149 38.90 44.56 -35.37
N PRO A 150 39.67 45.38 -34.63
CA PRO A 150 40.25 45.00 -33.34
C PRO A 150 39.22 44.57 -32.28
N ALA A 151 38.00 45.11 -32.30
CA ALA A 151 36.96 44.76 -31.33
C ALA A 151 36.44 43.32 -31.49
N LEU A 152 36.47 42.80 -32.73
CA LEU A 152 36.11 41.41 -33.00
C LEU A 152 37.20 40.43 -32.56
N TYR A 153 38.46 40.88 -32.50
CA TYR A 153 39.56 40.07 -31.97
C TYR A 153 39.42 39.88 -30.45
N SER A 154 39.13 40.95 -29.69
CA SER A 154 38.91 40.85 -28.24
C SER A 154 37.70 39.99 -27.90
N LEU A 155 36.58 40.18 -28.62
CA LEU A 155 35.38 39.36 -28.47
C LEU A 155 35.67 37.87 -28.72
N ARG A 156 36.49 37.55 -29.74
CA ARG A 156 36.88 36.17 -30.04
C ARG A 156 37.65 35.54 -28.87
N THR A 157 38.63 36.24 -28.31
CA THR A 157 39.43 35.72 -27.19
C THR A 157 38.60 35.50 -25.94
N GLU A 158 37.63 36.38 -25.68
CA GLU A 158 36.68 36.23 -24.58
C GLU A 158 35.76 35.02 -24.79
N LEU A 159 35.18 34.87 -25.99
CA LEU A 159 34.37 33.71 -26.37
C LEU A 159 35.16 32.39 -26.31
N GLU A 160 36.43 32.37 -26.73
CA GLU A 160 37.30 31.19 -26.64
C GLU A 160 37.51 30.76 -25.19
N LYS A 161 37.79 31.73 -24.30
CA LYS A 161 37.98 31.47 -22.87
C LYS A 161 36.70 30.94 -22.23
N GLU A 162 35.57 31.60 -22.46
CA GLU A 162 34.28 31.13 -21.96
C GLU A 162 33.93 29.75 -22.49
N LEU A 163 34.20 29.46 -23.76
CA LEU A 163 33.94 28.17 -24.37
C LEU A 163 34.78 27.06 -23.72
N GLU A 164 36.06 27.30 -23.43
CA GLU A 164 36.90 26.34 -22.71
C GLU A 164 36.38 26.08 -21.28
N GLU A 165 35.96 27.13 -20.57
CA GLU A 165 35.38 27.02 -19.24
C GLU A 165 34.07 26.20 -19.26
N THR A 166 33.16 26.50 -20.19
CA THR A 166 31.90 25.74 -20.36
C THR A 166 32.16 24.29 -20.77
N LYS A 167 33.11 24.02 -21.68
CA LYS A 167 33.52 22.66 -22.06
C LYS A 167 34.10 21.87 -20.89
N LYS A 168 34.90 22.51 -20.03
CA LYS A 168 35.45 21.89 -18.82
C LYS A 168 34.35 21.50 -17.85
N LYS A 169 33.36 22.38 -17.63
CA LYS A 169 32.18 22.11 -16.79
C LYS A 169 31.34 20.93 -17.34
N SER A 170 31.07 20.92 -18.65
CA SER A 170 30.34 19.84 -19.32
C SER A 170 31.02 18.47 -19.14
N ARG A 171 32.35 18.38 -19.30
CA ARG A 171 33.10 17.12 -19.09
C ARG A 171 33.00 16.60 -17.66
N ALA A 172 33.02 17.48 -16.66
CA ALA A 172 32.90 17.08 -15.26
C ALA A 172 31.50 16.50 -14.94
N LEU A 173 30.44 17.16 -15.42
CA LEU A 173 29.06 16.71 -15.24
C LEU A 173 28.76 15.38 -15.92
N ARG A 174 29.38 15.13 -17.09
CA ARG A 174 29.14 13.90 -17.87
C ARG A 174 29.43 12.61 -17.07
N ASN A 175 30.43 12.61 -16.19
CA ASN A 175 30.75 11.45 -15.35
C ASN A 175 29.71 11.17 -14.25
N ASN A 176 28.95 12.19 -13.85
CA ASN A 176 27.94 12.12 -12.79
C ASN A 176 26.51 12.28 -13.34
N SER A 177 26.31 12.05 -14.63
CA SER A 177 25.01 12.07 -15.31
C SER A 177 24.49 10.65 -15.54
N CYS A 178 23.21 10.51 -15.88
CA CYS A 178 22.60 9.25 -16.25
C CYS A 178 22.62 9.10 -17.77
N LEU A 179 23.42 8.15 -18.28
CA LEU A 179 23.51 7.87 -19.72
C LEU A 179 22.15 7.49 -20.30
N GLU A 180 21.39 6.65 -19.59
CA GLU A 180 20.08 6.19 -20.03
C GLU A 180 19.06 7.32 -20.16
N LEU A 181 19.10 8.31 -19.25
CA LEU A 181 18.29 9.51 -19.38
C LEU A 181 18.79 10.42 -20.51
N TYR A 182 20.10 10.54 -20.67
CA TYR A 182 20.69 11.36 -21.72
C TYR A 182 20.22 10.93 -23.10
N GLU A 183 20.23 9.61 -23.38
CA GLU A 183 19.70 9.05 -24.63
C GLU A 183 18.20 9.34 -24.80
N VAL A 184 17.41 9.19 -23.73
CA VAL A 184 15.98 9.52 -23.74
C VAL A 184 15.74 11.01 -24.05
N LEU A 185 16.56 11.91 -23.53
CA LEU A 185 16.41 13.35 -23.75
C LEU A 185 16.80 13.77 -25.17
N LYS A 186 17.73 13.07 -25.83
CA LYS A 186 18.09 13.27 -27.24
C LYS A 186 17.15 12.57 -28.21
N PHE A 187 16.32 11.65 -27.73
CA PHE A 187 15.35 10.96 -28.53
C PHE A 187 14.17 11.88 -28.90
N GLU A 188 14.04 12.20 -30.20
CA GLU A 188 12.96 13.02 -30.78
C GLU A 188 11.91 12.19 -31.55
N GLY A 189 12.01 10.86 -31.51
CA GLY A 189 11.14 9.96 -32.27
C GLY A 189 9.78 9.70 -31.60
N ASN A 190 8.74 9.53 -32.41
CA ASN A 190 7.43 9.03 -31.96
C ASN A 190 7.34 7.49 -31.96
N GLU A 191 8.45 6.79 -32.25
CA GLU A 191 8.49 5.32 -32.31
C GLU A 191 8.02 4.70 -30.99
N PHE A 192 8.52 5.23 -29.86
CA PHE A 192 8.11 4.76 -28.53
C PHE A 192 6.62 5.00 -28.28
N SER A 193 6.11 6.20 -28.56
CA SER A 193 4.69 6.54 -28.38
C SER A 193 3.78 5.63 -29.21
N ASN A 194 4.13 5.43 -30.50
CA ASN A 194 3.38 4.54 -31.40
C ASN A 194 3.42 3.08 -30.92
N TRP A 195 4.57 2.59 -30.47
CA TRP A 195 4.70 1.24 -29.90
C TRP A 195 3.94 1.09 -28.58
N LEU A 196 4.03 2.10 -27.70
CA LEU A 196 3.41 2.14 -26.38
C LEU A 196 1.89 2.12 -26.47
N PHE A 197 1.30 2.85 -27.43
CA PHE A 197 -0.15 2.94 -27.58
C PHE A 197 -0.73 1.99 -28.64
N SER A 198 0.11 1.23 -29.36
CA SER A 198 -0.38 0.17 -30.27
C SER A 198 -1.11 -0.98 -29.56
N ASP A 199 -0.81 -1.19 -28.27
CA ASP A 199 -1.48 -2.13 -27.37
C ASP A 199 -1.17 -1.68 -25.93
N VAL A 200 -1.79 -2.26 -24.91
CA VAL A 200 -1.45 -1.94 -23.52
C VAL A 200 -0.16 -2.67 -23.10
N ARG A 201 0.90 -1.91 -22.83
CA ARG A 201 2.22 -2.44 -22.45
C ARG A 201 2.37 -2.63 -20.94
N SER A 202 2.96 -3.75 -20.54
CA SER A 202 3.34 -3.98 -19.14
C SER A 202 4.64 -3.26 -18.79
N PRO A 203 4.91 -2.96 -17.51
CA PRO A 203 6.16 -2.35 -17.08
C PRO A 203 7.40 -3.18 -17.45
N GLU A 204 7.26 -4.50 -17.48
CA GLU A 204 8.33 -5.42 -17.88
C GLU A 204 8.62 -5.31 -19.38
N GLU A 205 7.60 -5.25 -20.24
CA GLU A 205 7.76 -5.03 -21.68
C GLU A 205 8.40 -3.66 -21.98
N ILE A 206 8.06 -2.62 -21.21
CA ILE A 206 8.65 -1.28 -21.33
C ILE A 206 10.13 -1.30 -20.92
N LEU A 207 10.48 -2.05 -19.87
CA LEU A 207 11.86 -2.20 -19.43
C LEU A 207 12.69 -2.90 -20.48
N GLU A 208 12.20 -4.02 -21.04
CA GLU A 208 12.86 -4.74 -22.14
C GLU A 208 13.08 -3.82 -23.36
N TYR A 209 12.05 -3.07 -23.78
CA TYR A 209 12.16 -2.10 -24.89
C TYR A 209 13.27 -1.06 -24.65
N ALA A 210 13.36 -0.57 -23.41
CA ALA A 210 14.29 0.48 -23.03
C ALA A 210 15.73 -0.05 -22.88
N GLU A 211 15.92 -1.24 -22.30
CA GLU A 211 17.21 -1.91 -22.17
C GLU A 211 17.84 -2.20 -23.54
N ASP A 212 17.06 -2.68 -24.50
CA ASP A 212 17.51 -2.93 -25.88
C ASP A 212 18.03 -1.67 -26.61
N ARG A 213 17.74 -0.48 -26.06
CA ARG A 213 18.08 0.83 -26.64
C ARG A 213 18.92 1.70 -25.70
N ASP A 214 19.45 1.13 -24.61
CA ASP A 214 20.21 1.86 -23.58
C ASP A 214 19.48 3.10 -23.02
N MET A 215 18.16 3.02 -22.89
CA MET A 215 17.29 4.13 -22.48
C MET A 215 16.68 3.92 -21.09
N CYS A 216 16.25 5.01 -20.46
CA CYS A 216 15.51 4.96 -19.20
C CYS A 216 14.01 4.75 -19.46
N GLY A 217 13.50 3.54 -19.23
CA GLY A 217 12.09 3.20 -19.42
C GLY A 217 11.13 4.05 -18.58
N TYR A 218 11.52 4.43 -17.36
CA TYR A 218 10.72 5.31 -16.49
C TYR A 218 10.54 6.71 -17.08
N GLU A 219 11.60 7.32 -17.61
CA GLU A 219 11.56 8.69 -18.16
C GLU A 219 10.94 8.71 -19.57
N LEU A 220 11.09 7.64 -20.36
CA LEU A 220 10.31 7.45 -21.60
C LEU A 220 8.81 7.44 -21.30
N LEU A 221 8.38 6.62 -20.34
CA LEU A 221 6.98 6.51 -19.97
C LEU A 221 6.43 7.84 -19.45
N LYS A 222 7.22 8.55 -18.65
CA LYS A 222 6.87 9.87 -18.11
C LYS A 222 6.62 10.92 -19.20
N LYS A 223 7.37 10.92 -20.31
CA LYS A 223 7.13 11.83 -21.44
C LYS A 223 5.76 11.61 -22.10
N GLU A 224 5.27 10.38 -22.08
CA GLU A 224 4.01 9.96 -22.71
C GLU A 224 2.80 10.04 -21.75
N LEU A 225 2.99 10.30 -20.45
CA LEU A 225 1.90 10.37 -19.47
C LEU A 225 0.81 11.39 -19.85
N LYS A 226 1.18 12.56 -20.36
CA LYS A 226 0.24 13.59 -20.83
C LYS A 226 -0.76 13.10 -21.90
N ASN A 227 -0.41 12.03 -22.62
CA ASN A 227 -1.25 11.45 -23.66
C ASN A 227 -2.20 10.36 -23.12
N ALA A 228 -2.10 9.99 -21.84
CA ALA A 228 -2.88 8.89 -21.27
C ALA A 228 -4.34 9.26 -21.02
N GLU A 229 -5.25 8.39 -21.47
CA GLU A 229 -6.68 8.42 -21.11
C GLU A 229 -6.98 7.48 -19.94
N LEU A 230 -6.21 6.39 -19.83
CA LEU A 230 -6.28 5.41 -18.76
C LEU A 230 -4.90 5.18 -18.13
N LEU A 231 -4.79 5.36 -16.82
CA LEU A 231 -3.59 5.08 -16.05
C LEU A 231 -3.85 3.95 -15.05
N ILE A 232 -2.98 2.95 -15.00
CA ILE A 232 -3.04 1.86 -14.03
C ILE A 232 -1.82 1.97 -13.11
N CYS A 233 -2.03 2.17 -11.80
CA CYS A 233 -0.95 2.33 -10.84
C CYS A 233 -1.29 1.70 -9.47
N ASN A 234 -0.37 1.84 -8.51
CA ASN A 234 -0.56 1.35 -7.14
C ASN A 234 -1.07 2.45 -6.19
N PHE A 235 -1.49 2.04 -4.99
CA PHE A 235 -2.03 2.94 -3.95
C PHE A 235 -1.05 4.07 -3.57
N HIS A 236 0.26 3.79 -3.60
CA HIS A 236 1.29 4.76 -3.21
C HIS A 236 1.33 6.00 -4.11
N HIS A 237 1.01 5.86 -5.40
CA HIS A 237 1.02 7.00 -6.32
C HIS A 237 -0.11 8.01 -6.09
N VAL A 238 -1.18 7.58 -5.41
CA VAL A 238 -2.39 8.38 -5.23
C VAL A 238 -2.59 8.80 -3.78
N LEU A 239 -2.28 7.93 -2.82
CA LEU A 239 -2.44 8.22 -1.39
C LEU A 239 -1.31 9.07 -0.80
N SER A 240 -0.20 9.24 -1.51
CA SER A 240 0.83 10.22 -1.15
C SER A 240 0.56 11.52 -1.91
N ALA A 241 0.24 12.60 -1.18
CA ALA A 241 -0.07 13.89 -1.80
C ALA A 241 1.07 14.42 -2.68
N GLU A 242 2.32 14.27 -2.25
CA GLU A 242 3.49 14.69 -3.04
C GLU A 242 3.58 13.93 -4.37
N ILE A 243 3.44 12.60 -4.32
CA ILE A 243 3.53 11.74 -5.51
C ILE A 243 2.35 11.98 -6.44
N PHE A 244 1.14 12.14 -5.89
CA PHE A 244 -0.05 12.39 -6.68
C PHE A 244 0.02 13.72 -7.42
N MET A 245 0.48 14.79 -6.74
CA MET A 245 0.69 16.10 -7.39
C MET A 245 1.78 16.05 -8.47
N MET A 246 2.86 15.30 -8.26
CA MET A 246 3.87 15.07 -9.31
C MET A 246 3.30 14.32 -10.51
N LEU A 247 2.47 13.30 -10.26
CA LEU A 247 1.81 12.52 -11.30
C LEU A 247 0.86 13.39 -12.13
N LEU A 248 0.03 14.21 -11.47
CA LEU A 248 -0.87 15.18 -12.12
C LEU A 248 -0.10 16.16 -13.01
N LYS A 249 1.05 16.66 -12.54
CA LYS A 249 1.93 17.52 -13.34
C LYS A 249 2.43 16.82 -14.62
N TRP A 250 2.75 15.53 -14.56
CA TRP A 250 3.16 14.77 -15.75
C TRP A 250 1.99 14.41 -16.67
N LEU A 251 0.79 14.26 -16.12
CA LEU A 251 -0.44 14.12 -16.89
C LEU A 251 -0.87 15.44 -17.56
N GLU A 252 -0.30 16.58 -17.14
CA GLU A 252 -0.75 17.94 -17.51
C GLU A 252 -2.24 18.14 -17.17
N ARG A 253 -2.66 17.66 -15.99
CA ARG A 253 -4.05 17.70 -15.51
C ARG A 253 -4.15 18.25 -14.10
N ASP A 254 -5.28 18.86 -13.80
CA ASP A 254 -5.67 19.23 -12.44
C ASP A 254 -6.38 18.07 -11.73
N PRO A 255 -6.45 18.05 -10.38
CA PRO A 255 -7.19 17.03 -9.65
C PRO A 255 -8.64 16.85 -10.13
N GLU A 256 -9.34 17.95 -10.43
CA GLU A 256 -10.72 17.97 -10.94
C GLU A 256 -10.87 17.34 -12.33
N ASP A 257 -9.78 16.99 -13.00
CA ASP A 257 -9.77 16.26 -14.27
C ASP A 257 -9.63 14.74 -14.11
N VAL A 258 -9.62 14.24 -12.88
CA VAL A 258 -9.33 12.83 -12.59
C VAL A 258 -10.55 12.08 -12.05
N ILE A 259 -10.83 10.93 -12.66
CA ILE A 259 -11.74 9.91 -12.13
C ILE A 259 -10.89 8.78 -11.53
N LEU A 260 -11.01 8.55 -10.23
CA LEU A 260 -10.28 7.47 -9.55
C LEU A 260 -11.13 6.20 -9.44
N ILE A 261 -10.51 5.05 -9.66
CA ILE A 261 -11.10 3.74 -9.40
C ILE A 261 -10.19 3.00 -8.43
N PHE A 262 -10.64 2.80 -7.19
CA PHE A 262 -9.94 1.97 -6.22
C PHE A 262 -10.49 0.56 -6.24
N ASP A 263 -9.66 -0.41 -6.64
CA ASP A 263 -9.94 -1.82 -6.44
C ASP A 263 -9.44 -2.29 -5.07
N GLU A 264 -10.17 -3.23 -4.47
CA GLU A 264 -9.98 -3.65 -3.08
C GLU A 264 -9.91 -2.47 -2.11
N ALA A 265 -10.85 -1.53 -2.28
CA ALA A 265 -10.93 -0.27 -1.53
C ALA A 265 -10.94 -0.44 -0.01
N HIS A 266 -11.25 -1.64 0.49
CA HIS A 266 -11.15 -1.98 1.90
C HIS A 266 -9.74 -1.84 2.49
N ASN A 267 -8.69 -1.79 1.66
CA ASN A 267 -7.30 -1.59 2.08
C ASN A 267 -6.87 -0.11 2.15
N ILE A 268 -7.69 0.82 1.63
CA ILE A 268 -7.30 2.24 1.52
C ILE A 268 -6.93 2.80 2.90
N GLU A 269 -7.71 2.49 3.92
CA GLU A 269 -7.49 2.98 5.28
C GLU A 269 -6.12 2.55 5.83
N ALA A 270 -5.79 1.25 5.74
CA ALA A 270 -4.50 0.73 6.18
C ALA A 270 -3.32 1.29 5.36
N SER A 271 -3.48 1.39 4.04
CA SER A 271 -2.45 1.96 3.16
C SER A 271 -2.24 3.45 3.44
N ALA A 272 -3.31 4.25 3.52
CA ALA A 272 -3.22 5.68 3.80
C ALA A 272 -2.61 5.95 5.17
N ARG A 273 -3.00 5.17 6.20
CA ARG A 273 -2.40 5.20 7.53
C ARG A 273 -0.89 4.95 7.50
N SER A 274 -0.44 3.96 6.73
CA SER A 274 0.99 3.67 6.59
C SER A 274 1.76 4.80 5.90
N HIS A 275 1.13 5.55 5.00
CA HIS A 275 1.76 6.69 4.33
C HIS A 275 1.83 7.93 5.21
N SER A 276 0.79 8.15 6.03
CA SER A 276 0.67 9.34 6.85
C SER A 276 1.40 9.25 8.19
N SER A 277 1.72 8.02 8.64
CA SER A 277 2.49 7.80 9.86
C SER A 277 3.95 8.15 9.64
N THR A 278 4.54 8.92 10.56
CA THR A 278 5.94 9.36 10.47
C THR A 278 6.78 8.74 11.57
N MET A 279 8.09 8.60 11.35
CA MET A 279 9.01 8.02 12.33
C MET A 279 10.36 8.72 12.39
N LEU A 280 10.95 8.75 13.56
CA LEU A 280 12.27 9.32 13.82
C LEU A 280 13.13 8.37 14.66
N SER A 281 14.28 7.96 14.13
CA SER A 281 15.21 7.06 14.83
C SER A 281 16.29 7.82 15.61
N GLU A 282 16.83 7.22 16.66
CA GLU A 282 18.01 7.77 17.37
C GLU A 282 19.16 8.07 16.42
N LEU A 283 19.44 7.17 15.47
CA LEU A 283 20.51 7.35 14.50
C LEU A 283 20.29 8.60 13.64
N THR A 284 19.04 8.92 13.30
CA THR A 284 18.70 10.14 12.56
C THR A 284 19.00 11.38 13.38
N ILE A 285 18.67 11.36 14.68
CA ILE A 285 18.96 12.47 15.61
C ILE A 285 20.46 12.64 15.80
N GLU A 286 21.22 11.55 15.97
CA GLU A 286 22.69 11.57 16.10
C GLU A 286 23.37 12.10 14.84
N LYS A 287 22.87 11.72 13.66
CA LYS A 287 23.35 12.27 12.40
C LYS A 287 23.04 13.76 12.27
N ALA A 288 21.86 14.21 12.71
CA ALA A 288 21.53 15.63 12.73
C ALA A 288 22.44 16.42 13.69
N LEU A 289 22.73 15.88 14.88
CA LEU A 289 23.70 16.48 15.82
C LEU A 289 25.10 16.57 15.24
N SER A 290 25.53 15.52 14.52
CA SER A 290 26.81 15.50 13.81
C SER A 290 26.84 16.49 12.64
N GLU A 291 25.71 16.69 11.97
CA GLU A 291 25.53 17.68 10.90
C GLU A 291 25.57 19.12 11.41
N VAL A 292 25.07 19.37 12.63
CA VAL A 292 25.19 20.70 13.29
C VAL A 292 26.67 21.06 13.50
N GLY A 293 27.53 20.07 13.79
CA GLY A 293 28.95 20.24 14.01
C GLY A 293 29.31 20.83 15.39
N GLU A 294 30.58 21.21 15.55
CA GLU A 294 31.04 21.90 16.76
C GLU A 294 30.52 23.34 16.77
N THR A 295 29.80 23.70 17.83
CA THR A 295 29.41 25.08 18.12
C THR A 295 30.50 25.70 19.00
N PRO A 296 31.17 26.80 18.60
CA PRO A 296 32.11 27.46 19.49
C PRO A 296 31.39 27.90 20.76
N GLU A 297 31.94 27.53 21.91
CA GLU A 297 31.48 27.98 23.23
C GLU A 297 31.66 29.49 23.32
N SER A 298 30.72 30.17 23.99
CA SER A 298 30.69 31.63 24.11
C SER A 298 31.87 32.26 24.89
N ASP A 299 32.81 31.45 25.40
CA ASP A 299 33.84 31.91 26.34
C ASP A 299 35.28 31.93 25.80
N ASN A 300 35.54 31.64 24.52
CA ASN A 300 36.87 31.87 23.96
C ASN A 300 36.81 32.57 22.60
N SER A 301 36.37 33.83 22.63
CA SER A 301 36.79 34.81 21.63
C SER A 301 38.27 35.14 21.86
N LEU A 302 39.17 34.25 21.47
CA LEU A 302 40.60 34.47 21.19
C LEU A 302 41.21 33.13 20.74
N MET A 303 41.95 33.16 19.63
CA MET A 303 42.63 32.02 18.96
C MET A 303 41.85 31.33 17.82
N LEU A 304 41.43 32.11 16.82
CA LEU A 304 41.23 31.61 15.45
C LEU A 304 42.58 31.64 14.72
N GLY A 305 43.14 30.46 14.47
CA GLY A 305 44.38 30.31 13.73
C GLY A 305 44.78 28.85 13.58
N LYS A 306 43.95 28.04 12.90
CA LYS A 306 44.39 26.84 12.17
C LYS A 306 43.29 26.35 11.25
N GLU A 307 43.48 26.65 9.97
CA GLU A 307 42.83 25.98 8.85
C GLU A 307 43.08 24.47 8.97
N THR A 308 42.00 23.69 9.05
CA THR A 308 42.04 22.25 8.75
C THR A 308 41.26 22.04 7.48
N ASP A 309 41.98 21.48 6.51
CA ASP A 309 41.69 21.45 5.08
C ASP A 309 40.78 20.26 4.72
N SER A 310 39.60 20.18 5.36
CA SER A 310 38.65 19.10 5.08
C SER A 310 37.19 19.55 5.17
N GLY A 311 36.63 19.90 4.00
CA GLY A 311 35.20 20.01 3.74
C GLY A 311 34.67 21.45 3.78
N GLY A 312 34.17 21.93 2.62
CA GLY A 312 33.58 23.26 2.46
C GLY A 312 32.55 23.58 3.54
N GLY A 313 32.94 24.40 4.51
CA GLY A 313 32.10 24.83 5.62
C GLY A 313 31.13 25.93 5.19
N ILE A 314 29.87 25.76 5.56
CA ILE A 314 28.81 26.78 5.46
C ILE A 314 29.20 28.00 6.31
N PRO A 315 29.00 29.25 5.84
CA PRO A 315 29.33 30.47 6.59
C PRO A 315 28.83 30.41 8.03
N LEU A 316 29.72 30.67 8.99
CA LEU A 316 29.51 30.41 10.42
C LEU A 316 28.63 31.45 11.14
N ASP A 317 28.45 32.66 10.58
CA ASP A 317 27.93 33.80 11.34
C ASP A 317 26.40 33.99 11.27
N GLN A 318 25.75 33.70 10.14
CA GLN A 318 24.31 33.98 9.98
C GLN A 318 23.38 32.94 10.65
N ASP A 319 23.86 31.71 10.82
CA ASP A 319 23.05 30.58 11.30
C ASP A 319 23.47 30.08 12.70
N TYR A 320 24.35 30.81 13.39
CA TYR A 320 24.90 30.40 14.69
C TYR A 320 23.81 30.09 15.73
N ALA A 321 22.81 30.96 15.84
CA ALA A 321 21.70 30.78 16.78
C ALA A 321 20.89 29.52 16.46
N ALA A 322 20.55 29.27 15.19
CA ALA A 322 19.80 28.09 14.76
C ALA A 322 20.59 26.80 15.05
N ARG A 323 21.91 26.79 14.81
CA ARG A 323 22.79 25.66 15.16
C ARG A 323 22.81 25.39 16.67
N LEU A 324 22.94 26.45 17.47
CA LEU A 324 22.93 26.33 18.93
C LEU A 324 21.61 25.76 19.45
N TYR A 325 20.48 26.26 18.95
CA TYR A 325 19.16 25.74 19.32
C TYR A 325 18.94 24.31 18.84
N ALA A 326 19.37 23.97 17.61
CA ALA A 326 19.31 22.61 17.09
C ALA A 326 20.09 21.65 17.99
N LYS A 327 21.33 22.00 18.36
CA LYS A 327 22.16 21.20 19.26
C LYS A 327 21.47 20.95 20.60
N LYS A 328 20.93 22.01 21.22
CA LYS A 328 20.22 21.91 22.50
C LYS A 328 18.97 21.03 22.39
N LEU A 329 18.04 21.36 21.50
CA LEU A 329 16.76 20.66 21.39
C LEU A 329 16.93 19.20 20.94
N PHE A 330 17.83 18.92 20.00
CA PHE A 330 18.07 17.54 19.55
C PHE A 330 18.76 16.72 20.63
N THR A 331 19.62 17.32 21.45
CA THR A 331 20.20 16.65 22.63
C THR A 331 19.13 16.38 23.68
N CYS A 332 18.24 17.34 23.98
CA CYS A 332 17.10 17.12 24.87
C CYS A 332 16.21 15.98 24.36
N LEU A 333 15.90 15.94 23.06
CA LEU A 333 15.10 14.88 22.45
C LEU A 333 15.79 13.52 22.58
N LEU A 334 17.08 13.43 22.26
CA LEU A 334 17.85 12.19 22.35
C LEU A 334 17.90 11.67 23.78
N THR A 335 18.16 12.54 24.76
CA THR A 335 18.16 12.19 26.18
C THR A 335 16.78 11.73 26.65
N ALA A 336 15.73 12.47 26.29
CA ALA A 336 14.36 12.12 26.66
C ALA A 336 13.93 10.76 26.08
N LEU A 337 14.28 10.48 24.83
CA LEU A 337 14.02 9.19 24.16
C LEU A 337 14.75 8.06 24.90
N ARG A 338 16.05 8.23 25.14
CA ARG A 338 16.92 7.25 25.82
C ARG A 338 16.44 6.89 27.21
N ASP A 339 16.17 7.91 28.01
CA ASP A 339 15.73 7.69 29.38
C ASP A 339 14.34 7.06 29.44
N THR A 340 13.47 7.36 28.47
CA THR A 340 12.10 6.82 28.45
C THR A 340 12.10 5.32 28.25
N TYR A 341 12.80 4.79 27.24
CA TYR A 341 12.88 3.32 27.11
C TYR A 341 13.75 2.70 28.21
N ALA A 342 14.82 3.39 28.68
CA ALA A 342 15.68 2.84 29.72
C ALA A 342 14.92 2.63 31.03
N ALA A 343 13.98 3.53 31.37
CA ALA A 343 13.11 3.42 32.53
C ALA A 343 11.97 2.39 32.36
N LYS A 344 11.51 2.14 31.12
CA LYS A 344 10.42 1.20 30.83
C LYS A 344 10.88 -0.26 30.69
N LEU A 345 12.11 -0.49 30.25
CA LEU A 345 12.68 -1.84 30.10
C LEU A 345 13.02 -2.44 31.47
N LYS A 346 12.36 -3.55 31.84
CA LYS A 346 12.62 -4.26 33.11
C LYS A 346 13.95 -5.01 33.08
N PHE A 347 14.43 -5.41 34.25
CA PHE A 347 15.63 -6.25 34.38
C PHE A 347 15.48 -7.55 33.57
N GLY A 348 16.43 -7.83 32.68
CA GLY A 348 16.42 -9.00 31.80
C GLY A 348 15.64 -8.84 30.48
N GLU A 349 14.72 -7.87 30.34
CA GLU A 349 14.04 -7.60 29.06
C GLU A 349 15.01 -7.08 28.00
N ARG A 350 16.02 -6.30 28.42
CA ARG A 350 17.12 -5.84 27.55
C ARG A 350 17.81 -6.99 26.82
N ASN A 351 17.98 -8.13 27.51
CA ASN A 351 18.66 -9.31 26.95
C ASN A 351 17.75 -10.13 26.03
N ARG A 352 16.43 -9.92 26.09
CA ARG A 352 15.42 -10.60 25.26
C ARG A 352 15.09 -9.82 23.98
N LEU A 353 15.55 -8.58 23.84
CA LEU A 353 15.37 -7.78 22.63
C LEU A 353 16.06 -8.45 21.44
N GLY A 354 15.27 -8.77 20.41
CA GLY A 354 15.74 -9.35 19.16
C GLY A 354 16.02 -8.31 18.07
N LYS A 355 16.11 -8.79 16.82
CA LYS A 355 16.33 -7.96 15.61
C LYS A 355 15.10 -7.13 15.22
N HIS A 356 13.91 -7.57 15.63
CA HIS A 356 12.64 -6.95 15.28
C HIS A 356 12.32 -5.80 16.25
N TRP A 357 11.70 -4.75 15.70
CA TRP A 357 11.18 -3.64 16.49
C TRP A 357 10.07 -4.12 17.43
N GLN A 358 10.11 -3.66 18.68
CA GLN A 358 9.11 -3.94 19.71
C GLN A 358 8.57 -2.62 20.23
N ASP A 359 7.24 -2.53 20.35
CA ASP A 359 6.55 -1.33 20.83
C ASP A 359 6.66 -1.23 22.36
N ILE A 360 6.98 -0.03 22.85
CA ILE A 360 6.99 0.35 24.27
C ILE A 360 5.87 1.35 24.49
N LYS A 361 4.99 1.06 25.47
CA LYS A 361 3.91 1.94 25.87
C LYS A 361 4.42 3.20 26.56
N ILE A 362 4.31 4.33 25.86
CA ILE A 362 4.66 5.69 26.35
C ILE A 362 3.45 6.60 26.54
N SER A 363 2.31 6.22 26.00
CA SER A 363 1.02 6.89 26.16
C SER A 363 -0.05 5.83 26.42
N ASP A 364 -1.13 6.19 27.10
CA ASP A 364 -2.31 5.31 27.15
C ASP A 364 -3.19 5.57 25.93
N PRO A 365 -3.66 4.53 25.20
CA PRO A 365 -4.50 4.73 24.02
C PRO A 365 -5.78 5.55 24.26
N TYR A 366 -6.30 5.55 25.50
CA TYR A 366 -7.54 6.26 25.87
C TYR A 366 -7.26 7.57 26.60
N GLU A 367 -6.32 7.59 27.56
CA GLU A 367 -5.98 8.83 28.30
C GLU A 367 -5.05 9.77 27.52
N ARG A 368 -4.30 9.24 26.54
CA ARG A 368 -3.39 9.94 25.63
C ARG A 368 -2.31 10.83 26.25
N PHE A 369 -1.93 10.58 27.50
CA PHE A 369 -0.82 11.29 28.13
C PHE A 369 0.55 10.77 27.63
N ASP A 370 1.22 11.56 26.78
CA ASP A 370 2.54 11.24 26.24
C ASP A 370 3.68 11.56 27.25
N ILE A 371 4.23 10.49 27.84
CA ILE A 371 5.35 10.57 28.79
C ILE A 371 6.62 11.11 28.13
N LEU A 372 6.87 10.78 26.85
CA LEU A 372 8.07 11.22 26.14
C LEU A 372 8.01 12.72 25.85
N LYS A 373 6.87 13.21 25.35
CA LYS A 373 6.63 14.66 25.16
C LYS A 373 6.83 15.43 26.46
N ALA A 374 6.23 14.96 27.56
CA ALA A 374 6.36 15.59 28.86
C ALA A 374 7.82 15.64 29.38
N ARG A 375 8.60 14.57 29.17
CA ARG A 375 10.02 14.53 29.52
C ARG A 375 10.84 15.48 28.65
N PHE A 376 10.62 15.46 27.33
CA PHE A 376 11.30 16.34 26.39
C PHE A 376 11.09 17.82 26.74
N LEU A 377 9.83 18.24 26.96
CA LEU A 377 9.53 19.63 27.32
C LEU A 377 10.17 20.03 28.64
N ARG A 378 10.28 19.11 29.62
CA ARG A 378 10.99 19.36 30.87
C ARG A 378 12.48 19.59 30.67
N GLU A 379 13.14 18.79 29.84
CA GLU A 379 14.55 19.00 29.52
C GLU A 379 14.76 20.29 28.72
N ALA A 380 13.87 20.62 27.79
CA ALA A 380 13.91 21.88 27.06
C ALA A 380 13.76 23.10 28.01
N MET A 381 12.87 23.03 29.01
CA MET A 381 12.75 24.09 30.02
C MET A 381 14.05 24.31 30.82
N LYS A 382 14.77 23.24 31.17
CA LYS A 382 16.09 23.35 31.83
C LYS A 382 17.14 24.03 30.96
N GLU A 383 17.06 23.83 29.64
CA GLU A 383 17.96 24.44 28.65
C GLU A 383 17.62 25.90 28.29
N GLY A 384 16.57 26.46 28.89
CA GLY A 384 16.16 27.86 28.75
C GLY A 384 14.99 28.11 27.78
N PHE A 385 14.31 27.08 27.29
CA PHE A 385 13.11 27.23 26.46
C PHE A 385 11.86 27.34 27.36
N ALA A 386 11.21 28.51 27.39
CA ALA A 386 10.19 28.80 28.42
C ALA A 386 8.91 27.93 28.32
N ASP A 387 8.48 27.57 27.11
CA ASP A 387 7.21 26.89 26.85
C ASP A 387 7.25 26.15 25.50
N GLU A 388 6.20 25.36 25.23
CA GLU A 388 6.05 24.58 23.99
C GLU A 388 5.98 25.46 22.73
N GLU A 389 5.36 26.64 22.82
CA GLU A 389 5.21 27.57 21.68
C GLU A 389 6.56 28.13 21.23
N LYS A 390 7.43 28.49 22.19
CA LYS A 390 8.81 28.90 21.90
C LYS A 390 9.62 27.77 21.32
N VAL A 391 9.45 26.53 21.82
CA VAL A 391 10.11 25.36 21.21
C VAL A 391 9.69 25.20 19.75
N LEU A 392 8.38 25.27 19.45
CA LEU A 392 7.87 25.18 18.08
C LEU A 392 8.40 26.30 17.17
N THR A 393 8.50 27.53 17.68
CA THR A 393 9.08 28.66 16.95
C THR A 393 10.54 28.39 16.59
N ARG A 394 11.34 27.92 17.56
CA ARG A 394 12.75 27.58 17.31
C ARG A 394 12.92 26.40 16.37
N LEU A 395 12.03 25.40 16.42
CA LEU A 395 12.05 24.28 15.47
C LEU A 395 11.80 24.73 14.04
N ARG A 396 10.93 25.73 13.82
CA ARG A 396 10.73 26.31 12.48
C ARG A 396 12.00 26.96 11.95
N GLU A 397 12.68 27.78 12.76
CA GLU A 397 13.95 28.41 12.38
C GLU A 397 15.04 27.36 12.06
N ILE A 398 15.11 26.28 12.84
CA ILE A 398 16.02 25.15 12.60
C ILE A 398 15.68 24.43 11.29
N GLY A 399 14.39 24.22 11.01
CA GLY A 399 13.92 23.61 9.76
C GLY A 399 14.32 24.43 8.53
N GLU A 400 14.13 25.75 8.59
CA GLU A 400 14.56 26.69 7.54
C GLU A 400 16.08 26.64 7.31
N PHE A 401 16.87 26.59 8.38
CA PHE A 401 18.32 26.40 8.29
C PHE A 401 18.69 25.07 7.62
N GLY A 402 18.06 23.97 8.03
CA GLY A 402 18.26 22.67 7.39
C GLY A 402 17.87 22.66 5.91
N GLY A 403 16.85 23.44 5.51
CA GLY A 403 16.49 23.67 4.11
C GLY A 403 17.63 24.31 3.30
N ARG A 404 18.23 25.39 3.84
CA ARG A 404 19.40 26.04 3.21
C ARG A 404 20.61 25.09 3.08
N LEU A 405 20.85 24.24 4.08
CA LEU A 405 21.91 23.23 4.02
C LEU A 405 21.69 22.20 2.92
N GLU A 406 20.44 21.76 2.74
CA GLU A 406 20.08 20.79 1.72
C GLU A 406 20.32 21.33 0.31
N GLU A 407 20.05 22.61 0.07
CA GLU A 407 20.40 23.30 -1.18
C GLU A 407 21.91 23.28 -1.44
N ILE A 408 22.73 23.57 -0.43
CA ILE A 408 24.20 23.52 -0.52
C ILE A 408 24.69 22.09 -0.83
N TYR A 409 24.11 21.06 -0.19
CA TYR A 409 24.47 19.67 -0.45
C TYR A 409 24.10 19.22 -1.86
N ALA A 410 22.94 19.63 -2.36
CA ALA A 410 22.54 19.38 -3.73
C ALA A 410 23.56 19.99 -4.70
N GLU A 411 23.94 21.26 -4.51
CA GLU A 411 24.97 21.90 -5.33
C GLU A 411 26.33 21.18 -5.29
N ASN A 412 26.79 20.77 -4.11
CA ASN A 412 28.08 20.09 -3.96
C ASN A 412 28.10 18.72 -4.64
N TYR A 413 26.99 17.98 -4.61
CA TYR A 413 26.86 16.75 -5.38
C TYR A 413 26.89 17.02 -6.88
N LYS A 414 26.17 18.05 -7.36
CA LYS A 414 26.22 18.45 -8.78
C LYS A 414 27.63 18.77 -9.24
N LYS A 415 28.42 19.44 -8.39
CA LYS A 415 29.84 19.76 -8.62
C LYS A 415 30.78 18.56 -8.52
N GLY A 416 30.28 17.36 -8.17
CA GLY A 416 31.08 16.14 -7.99
C GLY A 416 31.93 16.14 -6.71
N LEU A 417 31.68 17.06 -5.77
CA LEU A 417 32.37 17.14 -4.48
C LEU A 417 31.80 16.15 -3.45
N LEU A 418 30.59 15.65 -3.69
CA LEU A 418 29.98 14.57 -2.94
C LEU A 418 29.74 13.38 -3.86
N ALA A 419 30.08 12.18 -3.40
CA ALA A 419 29.83 10.94 -4.14
C ALA A 419 28.35 10.52 -4.11
N VAL A 420 27.56 11.00 -3.14
CA VAL A 420 26.17 10.62 -2.92
C VAL A 420 25.33 11.85 -2.54
N PRO A 421 24.08 11.97 -3.03
CA PRO A 421 23.13 12.98 -2.54
C PRO A 421 23.01 12.95 -1.01
N LYS A 422 23.01 14.11 -0.37
CA LYS A 422 22.81 14.22 1.08
C LYS A 422 21.59 15.09 1.38
N ARG A 423 20.63 14.54 2.12
CA ARG A 423 19.52 15.30 2.70
C ARG A 423 19.87 15.82 4.09
N SER A 424 19.38 17.00 4.45
CA SER A 424 19.61 17.56 5.78
C SER A 424 18.85 16.76 6.84
N GLN A 425 19.59 16.14 7.74
CA GLN A 425 19.00 15.45 8.89
C GLN A 425 18.45 16.46 9.90
N ILE A 426 19.02 17.67 9.95
CA ILE A 426 18.55 18.77 10.80
C ILE A 426 17.12 19.14 10.45
N ARG A 427 16.83 19.37 9.16
CA ARG A 427 15.48 19.67 8.68
C ARG A 427 14.50 18.56 9.06
N TYR A 428 14.85 17.32 8.75
CA TYR A 428 13.98 16.17 9.02
C TYR A 428 13.63 16.04 10.51
N VAL A 429 14.62 16.17 11.41
CA VAL A 429 14.38 16.10 12.86
C VAL A 429 13.49 17.26 13.33
N ALA A 430 13.74 18.47 12.83
CA ALA A 430 12.96 19.65 13.20
C ALA A 430 11.49 19.55 12.76
N ASP A 431 11.25 19.19 11.50
CA ASP A 431 9.90 19.04 10.93
C ASP A 431 9.12 17.92 11.63
N PHE A 432 9.80 16.78 11.88
CA PHE A 432 9.20 15.67 12.63
C PHE A 432 8.85 16.10 14.05
N LEU A 433 9.77 16.71 14.79
CA LEU A 433 9.55 17.08 16.19
C LEU A 433 8.45 18.15 16.31
N SER A 434 8.40 19.11 15.39
CA SER A 434 7.32 20.09 15.32
C SER A 434 5.95 19.40 15.13
N SER A 435 5.86 18.51 14.16
CA SER A 435 4.64 17.73 13.89
C SER A 435 4.27 16.85 15.10
N TYR A 436 5.24 16.21 15.72
CA TYR A 436 5.05 15.35 16.88
C TYR A 436 4.43 16.12 18.05
N LEU A 437 5.00 17.27 18.42
CA LEU A 437 4.48 18.08 19.53
C LEU A 437 3.05 18.56 19.28
N VAL A 438 2.71 18.95 18.05
CA VAL A 438 1.37 19.46 17.72
C VAL A 438 0.31 18.36 17.59
N LEU A 439 0.71 17.18 17.12
CA LEU A 439 -0.22 16.12 16.70
C LEU A 439 -0.34 14.98 17.71
N SER A 440 0.66 14.74 18.58
CA SER A 440 0.68 13.60 19.52
C SER A 440 -0.56 13.50 20.40
N ASP A 441 -1.14 14.65 20.74
CA ASP A 441 -2.26 14.76 21.68
C ASP A 441 -3.62 14.75 20.96
N ARG A 442 -3.62 14.74 19.62
CA ARG A 442 -4.86 14.71 18.83
C ARG A 442 -5.35 13.27 18.68
N GLN A 443 -6.67 13.08 18.73
CA GLN A 443 -7.32 11.76 18.66
C GLN A 443 -6.94 10.94 17.41
N ASN A 444 -6.66 11.62 16.29
CA ASN A 444 -6.29 10.96 15.04
C ASN A 444 -4.86 10.39 15.04
N TYR A 445 -4.05 10.65 16.06
CA TYR A 445 -2.66 10.21 16.14
C TYR A 445 -2.37 9.53 17.47
N TYR A 446 -1.35 8.68 17.49
CA TYR A 446 -0.90 7.99 18.69
C TYR A 446 0.64 7.90 18.70
N PRO A 447 1.31 8.44 19.73
CA PRO A 447 2.75 8.36 19.85
C PRO A 447 3.19 6.97 20.31
N ILE A 448 4.18 6.40 19.63
CA ILE A 448 4.73 5.07 19.92
C ILE A 448 6.25 5.18 20.01
N LEU A 449 6.84 4.55 21.02
CA LEU A 449 8.28 4.34 21.10
C LEU A 449 8.58 2.89 20.74
N ASN A 450 9.38 2.64 19.70
CA ASN A 450 9.83 1.29 19.37
C ASN A 450 11.31 1.12 19.72
N VAL A 451 11.68 -0.08 20.16
CA VAL A 451 13.08 -0.46 20.44
C VAL A 451 13.45 -1.75 19.74
N ARG A 452 14.75 -1.90 19.44
CA ARG A 452 15.33 -3.18 19.01
C ARG A 452 16.78 -3.28 19.49
N ARG A 453 17.36 -4.48 19.41
CA ARG A 453 18.81 -4.66 19.57
C ARG A 453 19.50 -4.59 18.21
N ASP A 454 20.48 -3.71 18.10
CA ASP A 454 21.38 -3.69 16.95
C ASP A 454 22.51 -4.71 17.18
N PHE A 455 22.57 -5.74 16.34
CA PHE A 455 23.56 -6.81 16.47
C PHE A 455 24.96 -6.40 16.02
N LYS A 456 25.10 -5.29 15.28
CA LYS A 456 26.44 -4.79 14.88
C LYS A 456 27.14 -4.05 16.01
N SER A 457 26.38 -3.24 16.75
CA SER A 457 26.90 -2.39 17.82
C SER A 457 26.64 -2.93 19.23
N ASP A 458 25.84 -3.99 19.33
CA ASP A 458 25.27 -4.55 20.57
C ASP A 458 24.49 -3.55 21.44
N ARG A 459 24.10 -2.42 20.84
CA ARG A 459 23.33 -1.36 21.51
C ARG A 459 21.84 -1.53 21.27
N ILE A 460 21.06 -1.05 22.23
CA ILE A 460 19.62 -0.85 22.04
C ILE A 460 19.46 0.41 21.19
N ALA A 461 18.66 0.30 20.13
CA ALA A 461 18.29 1.43 19.28
C ALA A 461 16.79 1.69 19.43
N GLY A 462 16.45 2.93 19.76
CA GLY A 462 15.08 3.44 19.80
C GLY A 462 14.69 4.22 18.55
N ARG A 463 13.39 4.28 18.31
CA ARG A 463 12.75 5.20 17.37
C ARG A 463 11.40 5.62 17.90
N ILE A 464 11.00 6.84 17.62
CA ILE A 464 9.67 7.37 17.93
C ILE A 464 8.85 7.34 16.63
N GLU A 465 7.58 6.98 16.74
CA GLU A 465 6.63 6.94 15.63
C GLU A 465 5.38 7.73 16.04
N LEU A 466 4.92 8.60 15.14
CA LEU A 466 3.61 9.24 15.24
C LEU A 466 2.65 8.44 14.35
N PHE A 467 1.97 7.47 14.96
CA PHE A 467 1.07 6.57 14.27
C PHE A 467 -0.27 7.25 13.98
N THR A 468 -0.73 7.18 12.73
CA THR A 468 -2.03 7.75 12.36
C THR A 468 -3.16 6.76 12.67
N CYS A 469 -4.04 7.07 13.61
CA CYS A 469 -5.20 6.24 13.90
C CYS A 469 -6.27 6.33 12.80
N ILE A 470 -6.56 7.53 12.29
CA ILE A 470 -7.55 7.76 11.23
C ILE A 470 -6.91 8.61 10.12
N PRO A 471 -6.76 8.09 8.88
CA PRO A 471 -6.01 8.77 7.83
C PRO A 471 -6.81 9.85 7.07
N LYS A 472 -7.80 10.48 7.71
CA LYS A 472 -8.63 11.56 7.11
C LYS A 472 -7.79 12.72 6.60
N ASN A 473 -6.68 13.03 7.29
CA ASN A 473 -5.77 14.12 6.93
C ASN A 473 -5.16 13.99 5.53
N VAL A 474 -5.14 12.79 4.94
CA VAL A 474 -4.60 12.56 3.59
C VAL A 474 -5.70 12.12 2.62
N THR A 475 -6.68 11.37 3.09
CA THR A 475 -7.75 10.82 2.24
C THR A 475 -8.84 11.85 1.92
N GLN A 476 -9.25 12.68 2.88
CA GLN A 476 -10.28 13.68 2.65
C GLN A 476 -9.86 14.73 1.61
N PRO A 477 -8.68 15.37 1.70
CA PRO A 477 -8.24 16.32 0.66
C PRO A 477 -8.13 15.70 -0.74
N LEU A 478 -7.77 14.42 -0.82
CA LEU A 478 -7.74 13.68 -2.08
C LEU A 478 -9.14 13.53 -2.67
N PHE A 479 -10.11 13.01 -1.91
CA PHE A 479 -11.47 12.79 -2.41
C PHE A 479 -12.23 14.10 -2.66
N ASP A 480 -11.92 15.15 -1.90
CA ASP A 480 -12.52 16.47 -2.08
C ASP A 480 -11.98 17.21 -3.31
N SER A 481 -10.77 16.89 -3.80
CA SER A 481 -10.13 17.59 -4.94
C SER A 481 -10.38 16.95 -6.32
N ILE A 482 -10.62 15.64 -6.38
CA ILE A 482 -10.82 14.91 -7.65
C ILE A 482 -12.21 15.14 -8.27
N TYR A 483 -12.42 14.74 -9.53
CA TYR A 483 -13.76 14.81 -10.15
C TYR A 483 -14.75 13.83 -9.49
N ALA A 484 -14.39 12.56 -9.42
CA ALA A 484 -15.19 11.51 -8.78
C ALA A 484 -14.34 10.28 -8.48
N ALA A 485 -14.83 9.41 -7.58
CA ALA A 485 -14.19 8.14 -7.26
C ALA A 485 -15.17 6.96 -7.28
N VAL A 486 -14.70 5.81 -7.73
CA VAL A 486 -15.37 4.51 -7.59
C VAL A 486 -14.52 3.64 -6.66
N LEU A 487 -15.02 3.37 -5.46
CA LEU A 487 -14.40 2.51 -4.47
C LEU A 487 -15.08 1.16 -4.51
N MET A 488 -14.39 0.13 -5.02
CA MET A 488 -14.97 -1.20 -5.16
C MET A 488 -14.21 -2.26 -4.36
N SER A 489 -14.94 -3.22 -3.80
CA SER A 489 -14.37 -4.34 -3.04
C SER A 489 -15.39 -5.48 -2.94
N ALA A 490 -14.91 -6.70 -2.64
CA ALA A 490 -15.82 -7.80 -2.33
C ALA A 490 -16.51 -7.67 -0.96
N THR A 491 -15.92 -6.88 -0.05
CA THR A 491 -16.30 -6.85 1.36
C THR A 491 -16.22 -5.43 1.93
N LEU A 492 -16.83 -4.44 1.27
CA LEU A 492 -16.72 -3.01 1.61
C LEU A 492 -17.60 -2.59 2.78
N ARG A 493 -18.78 -3.19 2.97
CA ARG A 493 -19.75 -2.83 4.02
C ARG A 493 -19.17 -3.00 5.43
N PRO A 494 -19.68 -2.23 6.42
CA PRO A 494 -20.68 -1.16 6.28
C PRO A 494 -20.13 0.10 5.59
N PHE A 495 -20.91 0.70 4.69
CA PHE A 495 -20.48 1.86 3.90
C PHE A 495 -20.26 3.12 4.76
N GLU A 496 -21.03 3.27 5.84
CA GLU A 496 -20.89 4.39 6.78
C GLU A 496 -19.49 4.48 7.40
N MET A 497 -18.91 3.31 7.73
CA MET A 497 -17.54 3.25 8.22
C MET A 497 -16.56 3.83 7.19
N ILE A 498 -16.66 3.44 5.92
CA ILE A 498 -15.76 3.90 4.86
C ILE A 498 -15.91 5.40 4.62
N LYS A 499 -17.15 5.91 4.57
CA LYS A 499 -17.41 7.36 4.41
C LYS A 499 -16.79 8.15 5.54
N SER A 500 -17.03 7.71 6.78
CA SER A 500 -16.53 8.37 7.97
C SER A 500 -15.01 8.30 8.10
N THR A 501 -14.36 7.13 7.95
CA THR A 501 -12.91 6.99 8.17
C THR A 501 -12.05 7.58 7.07
N LEU A 502 -12.53 7.59 5.83
CA LEU A 502 -11.84 8.23 4.69
C LEU A 502 -12.21 9.71 4.52
N GLY A 503 -13.18 10.21 5.29
CA GLY A 503 -13.63 11.60 5.23
C GLY A 503 -14.32 11.95 3.90
N ILE A 504 -15.11 11.03 3.35
CA ILE A 504 -15.88 11.26 2.12
C ILE A 504 -17.05 12.20 2.47
N SER A 505 -16.93 13.46 2.06
CA SER A 505 -17.92 14.51 2.32
C SER A 505 -18.99 14.62 1.24
N ARG A 506 -18.66 14.19 0.00
CA ARG A 506 -19.53 14.26 -1.17
C ARG A 506 -20.67 13.26 -1.11
N GLU A 507 -21.70 13.51 -1.92
CA GLU A 507 -22.82 12.56 -2.08
C GLU A 507 -22.31 11.21 -2.62
N VAL A 508 -22.87 10.13 -2.07
CA VAL A 508 -22.43 8.77 -2.33
C VAL A 508 -23.55 7.92 -2.94
N GLU A 509 -23.22 7.19 -4.01
CA GLU A 509 -24.04 6.11 -4.55
C GLU A 509 -23.56 4.77 -3.96
N GLU A 510 -24.40 4.12 -3.16
CA GLU A 510 -24.10 2.84 -2.51
C GLU A 510 -24.66 1.66 -3.34
N ILE A 511 -23.78 0.85 -3.89
CA ILE A 511 -24.13 -0.31 -4.73
C ILE A 511 -23.70 -1.58 -4.02
N SER A 512 -24.63 -2.51 -3.81
CA SER A 512 -24.30 -3.83 -3.26
C SER A 512 -25.00 -4.96 -4.01
N TYR A 513 -24.22 -5.96 -4.43
CA TYR A 513 -24.76 -7.17 -5.06
C TYR A 513 -24.14 -8.43 -4.45
N SER A 514 -25.00 -9.40 -4.15
CA SER A 514 -24.59 -10.71 -3.65
C SER A 514 -23.96 -11.57 -4.75
N THR A 515 -23.35 -12.69 -4.34
CA THR A 515 -22.92 -13.72 -5.30
C THR A 515 -24.12 -14.25 -6.09
N THR A 516 -23.91 -14.42 -7.40
CA THR A 516 -24.88 -14.97 -8.35
C THR A 516 -24.62 -16.44 -8.64
N PHE A 517 -23.65 -17.07 -7.96
CA PHE A 517 -23.32 -18.47 -8.19
C PHE A 517 -24.51 -19.37 -7.77
N PRO A 518 -24.58 -20.62 -8.22
CA PRO A 518 -25.61 -21.55 -7.77
C PRO A 518 -25.48 -21.85 -6.26
N ARG A 519 -26.60 -21.94 -5.54
CA ARG A 519 -26.58 -22.27 -4.09
C ARG A 519 -26.23 -23.73 -3.87
N GLU A 520 -26.62 -24.61 -4.78
CA GLU A 520 -26.41 -26.05 -4.72
C GLU A 520 -24.91 -26.42 -4.83
N ARG A 521 -24.09 -25.48 -5.31
CA ARG A 521 -22.63 -25.62 -5.46
C ARG A 521 -21.84 -25.02 -4.31
N ARG A 522 -22.48 -24.45 -3.30
CA ARG A 522 -21.78 -23.87 -2.14
C ARG A 522 -22.48 -24.16 -0.84
N LEU A 523 -21.74 -24.69 0.12
CA LEU A 523 -22.26 -24.99 1.45
C LEU A 523 -21.55 -24.10 2.49
N THR A 524 -22.31 -23.55 3.45
CA THR A 524 -21.75 -22.81 4.59
C THR A 524 -22.26 -23.41 5.90
N LEU A 525 -21.34 -23.93 6.71
CA LEU A 525 -21.65 -24.59 7.98
C LEU A 525 -21.14 -23.73 9.14
N ALA A 526 -22.02 -23.42 10.10
CA ALA A 526 -21.67 -22.78 11.37
C ALA A 526 -21.68 -23.85 12.47
N VAL A 527 -20.49 -24.28 12.88
CA VAL A 527 -20.30 -25.43 13.78
C VAL A 527 -20.29 -24.98 15.24
N SER A 528 -21.15 -25.57 16.05
CA SER A 528 -21.32 -25.27 17.47
C SER A 528 -20.16 -25.80 18.33
N ILE A 529 -19.00 -25.15 18.28
CA ILE A 529 -17.96 -25.34 19.30
C ILE A 529 -18.01 -24.20 20.34
N PRO A 530 -17.57 -24.42 21.60
CA PRO A 530 -17.47 -23.37 22.59
C PRO A 530 -16.67 -22.17 22.06
N PRO A 531 -17.05 -20.92 22.38
CA PRO A 531 -16.29 -19.75 21.96
C PRO A 531 -14.84 -19.85 22.45
N LEU A 532 -13.89 -19.70 21.53
CA LEU A 532 -12.45 -19.90 21.78
C LEU A 532 -11.80 -18.71 22.50
N PHE A 533 -12.40 -18.29 23.62
CA PHE A 533 -11.78 -17.38 24.56
C PHE A 533 -10.59 -18.03 25.26
N ALA A 534 -9.65 -17.22 25.74
CA ALA A 534 -8.47 -17.69 26.49
C ALA A 534 -8.81 -18.66 27.63
N LYS A 535 -9.96 -18.48 28.29
CA LYS A 535 -10.45 -19.35 29.37
C LYS A 535 -10.88 -20.76 28.93
N ASN A 536 -11.34 -20.91 27.69
CA ASN A 536 -11.98 -22.15 27.20
C ASN A 536 -11.10 -22.89 26.20
N ARG A 537 -10.23 -22.19 25.47
CA ARG A 537 -9.46 -22.74 24.35
C ARG A 537 -8.50 -23.88 24.72
N ASP A 538 -8.08 -23.94 25.99
CA ASP A 538 -7.13 -24.93 26.48
C ASP A 538 -7.81 -26.10 27.20
N SER A 539 -9.16 -26.15 27.23
CA SER A 539 -9.88 -27.28 27.80
C SER A 539 -9.71 -28.52 26.92
N PRO A 540 -9.40 -29.70 27.50
CA PRO A 540 -9.24 -30.94 26.73
C PRO A 540 -10.44 -31.27 25.84
N GLU A 541 -11.66 -31.01 26.33
CA GLU A 541 -12.91 -31.26 25.61
C GLU A 541 -13.05 -30.36 24.38
N THR A 542 -12.65 -29.08 24.50
CA THR A 542 -12.70 -28.13 23.40
C THR A 542 -11.69 -28.49 22.32
N LEU A 543 -10.47 -28.88 22.72
CA LEU A 543 -9.42 -29.31 21.80
C LEU A 543 -9.81 -30.57 21.04
N GLU A 544 -10.36 -31.57 21.73
CA GLU A 544 -10.78 -32.82 21.10
C GLU A 544 -11.95 -32.56 20.15
N SER A 545 -12.94 -31.76 20.55
CA SER A 545 -14.06 -31.42 19.67
C SER A 545 -13.63 -30.69 18.39
N ILE A 546 -12.64 -29.79 18.48
CA ILE A 546 -12.05 -29.14 17.30
C ILE A 546 -11.30 -30.16 16.46
N LYS A 547 -10.43 -30.98 17.07
CA LYS A 547 -9.66 -32.02 16.38
C LYS A 547 -10.59 -32.96 15.60
N GLU A 548 -11.63 -33.48 16.24
CA GLU A 548 -12.64 -34.35 15.62
C GLU A 548 -13.32 -33.69 14.42
N ALA A 549 -13.79 -32.44 14.57
CA ALA A 549 -14.45 -31.73 13.50
C ALA A 549 -13.50 -31.44 12.31
N LEU A 550 -12.25 -31.08 12.58
CA LEU A 550 -11.22 -30.84 11.56
C LEU A 550 -10.88 -32.12 10.80
N LEU A 551 -10.71 -33.24 11.50
CA LEU A 551 -10.46 -34.54 10.88
C LEU A 551 -11.65 -34.97 10.02
N ALA A 552 -12.86 -34.90 10.57
CA ALA A 552 -14.09 -35.28 9.86
C ALA A 552 -14.28 -34.46 8.58
N ALA A 553 -14.09 -33.13 8.64
CA ALA A 553 -14.17 -32.26 7.48
C ALA A 553 -13.08 -32.58 6.44
N THR A 554 -11.84 -32.79 6.88
CA THR A 554 -10.68 -33.03 6.00
C THR A 554 -10.80 -34.36 5.27
N VAL A 555 -11.23 -35.41 5.98
CA VAL A 555 -11.45 -36.75 5.39
C VAL A 555 -12.60 -36.71 4.39
N ALA A 556 -13.72 -36.06 4.73
CA ALA A 556 -14.91 -35.98 3.89
C ALA A 556 -14.72 -35.12 2.63
N SER A 557 -13.79 -34.17 2.65
CA SER A 557 -13.50 -33.29 1.50
C SER A 557 -12.75 -34.06 0.40
N PRO A 558 -13.16 -34.01 -0.88
CA PRO A 558 -12.54 -34.81 -1.95
C PRO A 558 -11.19 -34.25 -2.43
N GLY A 559 -10.91 -32.97 -2.20
CA GLY A 559 -9.68 -32.31 -2.63
C GLY A 559 -9.07 -31.46 -1.53
N ASN A 560 -8.17 -30.57 -1.94
CA ASN A 560 -7.42 -29.69 -1.07
C ASN A 560 -8.27 -28.92 -0.04
N VAL A 561 -7.79 -28.87 1.21
CA VAL A 561 -8.43 -28.19 2.34
C VAL A 561 -7.54 -27.09 2.88
N ILE A 562 -8.13 -25.95 3.23
CA ILE A 562 -7.43 -24.82 3.84
C ILE A 562 -8.04 -24.57 5.23
N ILE A 563 -7.21 -24.52 6.26
CA ILE A 563 -7.62 -24.19 7.63
C ILE A 563 -6.96 -22.87 8.03
N TYR A 564 -7.79 -21.89 8.39
CA TYR A 564 -7.40 -20.61 8.96
C TYR A 564 -7.62 -20.62 10.46
N PHE A 565 -6.55 -20.40 11.22
CA PHE A 565 -6.59 -20.19 12.67
C PHE A 565 -6.53 -18.71 13.05
N GLN A 566 -6.83 -18.42 14.32
CA GLN A 566 -6.71 -17.08 14.90
C GLN A 566 -5.25 -16.58 15.02
N SER A 567 -4.28 -17.48 15.13
CA SER A 567 -2.87 -17.13 15.31
C SER A 567 -1.94 -18.24 14.82
N TYR A 568 -0.67 -17.89 14.57
CA TYR A 568 0.36 -18.88 14.24
C TYR A 568 0.54 -19.95 15.33
N ALA A 569 0.47 -19.58 16.60
CA ALA A 569 0.62 -20.53 17.71
C ALA A 569 -0.46 -21.63 17.68
N GLU A 570 -1.70 -21.24 17.38
CA GLU A 570 -2.81 -22.19 17.23
C GLU A 570 -2.67 -23.03 15.95
N ALA A 571 -2.28 -22.40 14.83
CA ALA A 571 -1.98 -23.12 13.59
C ALA A 571 -0.94 -24.23 13.83
N LEU A 572 0.19 -23.91 14.45
CA LEU A 572 1.25 -24.87 14.78
C LEU A 572 0.77 -25.96 15.75
N ARG A 573 -0.04 -25.62 16.75
CA ARG A 573 -0.61 -26.59 17.71
C ARG A 573 -1.43 -27.65 16.99
N TYR A 574 -2.36 -27.23 16.14
CA TYR A 574 -3.25 -28.16 15.44
C TYR A 574 -2.55 -28.90 14.30
N THR A 575 -1.53 -28.32 13.66
CA THR A 575 -0.66 -29.08 12.75
C THR A 575 -0.10 -30.32 13.44
N LYS A 576 0.50 -30.16 14.63
CA LYS A 576 1.06 -31.29 15.40
C LYS A 576 0.02 -32.32 15.86
N LEU A 577 -1.24 -31.90 16.05
CA LEU A 577 -2.33 -32.80 16.43
C LEU A 577 -2.92 -33.56 15.24
N LEU A 578 -2.84 -33.01 14.03
CA LEU A 578 -3.42 -33.58 12.81
C LEU A 578 -2.42 -34.42 12.02
N GLU A 579 -1.12 -34.09 12.05
CA GLU A 579 -0.05 -34.82 11.37
C GLU A 579 -0.05 -36.34 11.65
N PRO A 580 -0.23 -36.83 12.88
CA PRO A 580 -0.23 -38.27 13.15
C PRO A 580 -1.45 -39.01 12.60
N GLU A 581 -2.56 -38.30 12.36
CA GLU A 581 -3.87 -38.87 12.04
C GLU A 581 -4.16 -38.85 10.52
N LEU A 582 -3.44 -38.03 9.76
CA LEU A 582 -3.69 -37.79 8.34
C LEU A 582 -2.54 -38.31 7.47
N SER A 583 -2.86 -39.17 6.50
CA SER A 583 -1.89 -39.69 5.52
C SER A 583 -1.69 -38.77 4.29
N ILE A 584 -2.08 -37.49 4.38
CA ILE A 584 -1.96 -36.51 3.28
C ILE A 584 -0.89 -35.47 3.60
N PRO A 585 -0.27 -34.82 2.58
CA PRO A 585 0.67 -33.73 2.82
C PRO A 585 0.03 -32.57 3.58
N ILE A 586 0.68 -32.13 4.66
CA ILE A 586 0.30 -30.96 5.46
C ILE A 586 1.35 -29.88 5.27
N PHE A 587 0.89 -28.66 4.98
CA PHE A 587 1.73 -27.49 4.83
C PHE A 587 1.35 -26.45 5.89
N LEU A 588 2.33 -25.88 6.58
CA LEU A 588 2.16 -24.80 7.54
C LEU A 588 2.76 -23.50 7.01
N ASP A 589 2.01 -22.40 7.15
CA ASP A 589 2.50 -21.04 6.88
C ASP A 589 3.49 -20.59 7.98
N GLU A 590 4.77 -20.95 7.82
CA GLU A 590 5.84 -20.65 8.77
C GLU A 590 6.60 -19.36 8.44
N THR A 591 6.93 -18.59 9.47
CA THR A 591 7.76 -17.39 9.33
C THR A 591 9.17 -17.77 8.84
N GLY A 592 9.59 -17.21 7.70
CA GLY A 592 10.91 -17.46 7.10
C GLY A 592 10.92 -18.54 6.02
N VAL A 593 9.80 -19.26 5.82
CA VAL A 593 9.62 -20.16 4.68
C VAL A 593 8.96 -19.39 3.52
N SER A 594 9.36 -19.71 2.29
CA SER A 594 8.76 -19.09 1.10
C SER A 594 7.30 -19.53 0.95
N ALA A 595 6.38 -18.63 1.30
CA ALA A 595 4.94 -18.80 1.10
C ALA A 595 4.60 -19.16 -0.37
N GLN A 596 5.36 -18.61 -1.33
CA GLN A 596 5.15 -18.87 -2.75
C GLN A 596 5.45 -20.33 -3.12
N GLU A 597 6.47 -20.95 -2.54
CA GLU A 597 6.81 -22.35 -2.80
C GLU A 597 5.77 -23.31 -2.21
N ILE A 598 5.35 -23.07 -0.96
CA ILE A 598 4.29 -23.84 -0.31
C ILE A 598 3.02 -23.79 -1.17
N ARG A 599 2.63 -22.59 -1.61
CA ARG A 599 1.45 -22.39 -2.46
C ARG A 599 1.54 -23.17 -3.77
N LYS A 600 2.68 -23.12 -4.47
CA LYS A 600 2.88 -23.85 -5.74
C LYS A 600 2.75 -25.36 -5.55
N LYS A 601 3.35 -25.92 -4.49
CA LYS A 601 3.25 -27.35 -4.16
C LYS A 601 1.81 -27.76 -3.85
N PHE A 602 1.14 -26.99 -2.98
CA PHE A 602 -0.26 -27.22 -2.62
C PHE A 602 -1.19 -27.20 -3.85
N PHE A 603 -1.06 -26.19 -4.72
CA PHE A 603 -1.86 -26.08 -5.94
C PHE A 603 -1.65 -27.23 -6.89
N LYS A 604 -0.39 -27.60 -7.13
CA LYS A 604 -0.05 -28.71 -8.02
C LYS A 604 -0.71 -30.01 -7.58
N ILE A 605 -0.78 -30.28 -6.27
CA ILE A 605 -1.46 -31.47 -5.75
C ILE A 605 -2.95 -31.45 -6.06
N GLY A 606 -3.63 -30.32 -5.83
CA GLY A 606 -5.07 -30.19 -6.09
C GLY A 606 -5.43 -30.26 -7.58
N GLU A 607 -4.63 -29.60 -8.42
CA GLU A 607 -4.79 -29.65 -9.89
C GLU A 607 -4.61 -31.06 -10.45
N GLN A 608 -3.81 -31.91 -9.80
CA GLN A 608 -3.62 -33.32 -10.15
C GLN A 608 -4.71 -34.25 -9.59
N GLY A 609 -5.76 -33.70 -8.97
CA GLY A 609 -6.82 -34.48 -8.32
C GLY A 609 -6.41 -35.09 -6.97
N GLY A 610 -5.26 -34.69 -6.43
CA GLY A 610 -4.79 -35.09 -5.12
C GLY A 610 -5.44 -34.30 -3.99
N LYS A 611 -5.04 -34.64 -2.75
CA LYS A 611 -5.52 -33.99 -1.54
C LYS A 611 -4.33 -33.60 -0.67
N ALA A 612 -4.30 -32.33 -0.28
CA ALA A 612 -3.38 -31.78 0.71
C ALA A 612 -4.11 -30.85 1.68
N LEU A 613 -3.47 -30.60 2.81
CA LEU A 613 -3.95 -29.68 3.83
C LEU A 613 -3.01 -28.47 3.94
N LEU A 614 -3.56 -27.27 3.83
CA LEU A 614 -2.85 -26.03 4.10
C LEU A 614 -3.36 -25.42 5.41
N ILE A 615 -2.47 -25.27 6.38
CA ILE A 615 -2.76 -24.65 7.67
C ILE A 615 -2.07 -23.28 7.72
N THR A 616 -2.86 -22.25 7.98
CA THR A 616 -2.40 -20.86 8.10
C THR A 616 -3.26 -20.13 9.14
N TYR A 617 -3.10 -18.82 9.26
CA TYR A 617 -3.89 -17.96 10.13
C TYR A 617 -4.49 -16.80 9.33
N LEU A 618 -5.60 -16.22 9.81
CA LEU A 618 -6.39 -15.22 9.06
C LEU A 618 -5.61 -13.96 8.65
N TRP A 619 -4.54 -13.65 9.38
CA TRP A 619 -3.67 -12.48 9.15
C TRP A 619 -2.31 -12.87 8.53
N GLY A 620 -2.16 -14.12 8.06
CA GLY A 620 -0.91 -14.64 7.49
C GLY A 620 -0.73 -14.29 6.02
N THR A 621 0.49 -14.47 5.50
CA THR A 621 0.82 -14.08 4.11
C THR A 621 0.07 -14.91 3.07
N LEU A 622 -0.28 -16.16 3.40
CA LEU A 622 -1.08 -17.05 2.53
C LEU A 622 -2.59 -16.75 2.56
N SER A 623 -3.01 -15.78 3.38
CA SER A 623 -4.41 -15.34 3.47
C SER A 623 -4.78 -14.24 2.48
N GLU A 624 -3.81 -13.55 1.86
CA GLU A 624 -4.02 -12.41 0.96
C GLU A 624 -3.64 -12.71 -0.49
N GLY A 625 -4.42 -12.21 -1.47
CA GLY A 625 -4.08 -12.35 -2.90
C GLY A 625 -4.03 -13.78 -3.48
N VAL A 626 -4.38 -14.82 -2.71
CA VAL A 626 -4.39 -16.22 -3.18
C VAL A 626 -5.72 -16.62 -3.83
N ASP A 627 -5.66 -17.36 -4.94
CA ASP A 627 -6.81 -17.88 -5.67
C ASP A 627 -6.81 -19.42 -5.66
N PHE A 628 -7.87 -20.04 -5.13
CA PHE A 628 -8.00 -21.49 -5.00
C PHE A 628 -8.99 -22.13 -6.02
N ARG A 629 -9.28 -21.44 -7.13
CA ARG A 629 -10.04 -21.98 -8.28
C ARG A 629 -9.43 -23.26 -8.87
N ASP A 630 -10.19 -23.93 -9.72
CA ASP A 630 -9.72 -25.02 -10.60
C ASP A 630 -9.16 -26.21 -9.82
N SER A 631 -9.91 -26.71 -8.83
CA SER A 631 -9.53 -27.81 -7.93
C SER A 631 -8.33 -27.54 -7.00
N ARG A 632 -7.81 -26.30 -6.96
CA ARG A 632 -6.74 -25.93 -6.01
C ARG A 632 -7.20 -25.90 -4.55
N GLY A 633 -8.49 -25.74 -4.29
CA GLY A 633 -9.12 -25.85 -2.97
C GLY A 633 -10.61 -26.22 -3.07
N ARG A 634 -11.10 -27.05 -2.15
CA ARG A 634 -12.51 -27.49 -2.10
C ARG A 634 -13.20 -27.17 -0.78
N THR A 635 -12.44 -27.09 0.31
CA THR A 635 -12.98 -26.80 1.63
C THR A 635 -12.13 -25.76 2.36
N VAL A 636 -12.79 -24.74 2.91
CA VAL A 636 -12.17 -23.72 3.75
C VAL A 636 -12.77 -23.84 5.12
N ILE A 637 -11.91 -23.85 6.12
CA ILE A 637 -12.28 -24.00 7.51
C ILE A 637 -11.69 -22.81 8.26
N ILE A 638 -12.51 -22.09 9.00
CA ILE A 638 -12.10 -20.96 9.83
C ILE A 638 -12.36 -21.36 11.28
N VAL A 639 -11.29 -21.46 12.06
CA VAL A 639 -11.32 -21.93 13.45
C VAL A 639 -11.25 -20.73 14.40
N GLY A 640 -12.33 -20.52 15.14
CA GLY A 640 -12.51 -19.37 16.00
C GLY A 640 -12.70 -18.05 15.23
N ILE A 641 -12.77 -16.97 15.99
CA ILE A 641 -12.75 -15.61 15.45
C ILE A 641 -11.32 -15.08 15.54
N GLY A 642 -10.66 -14.93 14.39
CA GLY A 642 -9.30 -14.39 14.33
C GLY A 642 -9.26 -12.88 14.47
N TYR A 643 -9.58 -12.37 15.67
CA TYR A 643 -9.37 -10.96 15.98
C TYR A 643 -7.89 -10.58 15.79
N PRO A 644 -7.61 -9.34 15.32
CA PRO A 644 -6.24 -8.84 15.28
C PRO A 644 -5.64 -8.82 16.70
N ALA A 645 -4.31 -8.84 16.78
CA ALA A 645 -3.64 -8.71 18.06
C ALA A 645 -4.03 -7.38 18.73
N LEU A 646 -4.61 -7.46 19.94
CA LEU A 646 -5.05 -6.31 20.72
C LEU A 646 -3.86 -5.57 21.37
N ASN A 647 -3.02 -5.01 20.51
CA ASN A 647 -1.90 -4.16 20.89
C ASN A 647 -2.35 -2.70 21.04
N ASP A 648 -1.45 -1.85 21.51
CA ASP A 648 -1.75 -0.44 21.74
C ASP A 648 -2.13 0.31 20.45
N ARG A 649 -1.65 -0.12 19.29
CA ARG A 649 -2.03 0.45 17.99
C ARG A 649 -3.51 0.24 17.71
N ILE A 650 -3.99 -1.00 17.83
CA ILE A 650 -5.41 -1.33 17.63
C ILE A 650 -6.27 -0.61 18.65
N LYS A 651 -5.86 -0.56 19.92
CA LYS A 651 -6.59 0.20 20.96
C LYS A 651 -6.64 1.71 20.68
N ALA A 652 -5.59 2.27 20.08
CA ALA A 652 -5.56 3.67 19.72
C ALA A 652 -6.46 3.98 18.53
N VAL A 653 -6.60 3.04 17.58
CA VAL A 653 -7.60 3.10 16.50
C VAL A 653 -9.01 2.96 17.07
N GLU A 654 -9.24 2.00 17.97
CA GLU A 654 -10.50 1.81 18.70
C GLU A 654 -10.93 3.10 19.41
N SER A 655 -10.04 3.70 20.21
CA SER A 655 -10.30 4.99 20.88
C SER A 655 -10.59 6.12 19.89
N ALA A 656 -9.89 6.18 18.76
CA ALA A 656 -10.16 7.20 17.75
C ALA A 656 -11.53 6.97 17.08
N TYR A 657 -11.96 5.72 16.96
CA TYR A 657 -13.24 5.36 16.36
C TYR A 657 -14.40 5.62 17.31
N ASP A 658 -14.21 5.44 18.62
CA ASP A 658 -15.20 5.84 19.64
C ASP A 658 -15.56 7.32 19.53
N GLU A 659 -14.59 8.18 19.24
CA GLU A 659 -14.83 9.62 19.05
C GLU A 659 -15.65 9.91 17.78
N VAL A 660 -15.45 9.13 16.71
CA VAL A 660 -16.10 9.35 15.41
C VAL A 660 -17.51 8.76 15.36
N PHE A 661 -17.69 7.56 15.91
CA PHE A 661 -18.94 6.79 15.79
C PHE A 661 -19.78 6.81 17.06
N GLY A 662 -19.20 7.19 18.20
CA GLY A 662 -19.84 7.18 19.50
C GLY A 662 -19.15 6.22 20.47
N CYS A 663 -19.20 6.57 21.76
CA CYS A 663 -18.55 5.80 22.82
C CYS A 663 -19.06 4.35 22.87
N GLY A 664 -18.15 3.40 22.73
CA GLY A 664 -18.42 1.96 22.75
C GLY A 664 -18.52 1.32 21.36
N GLU A 665 -18.56 2.12 20.29
CA GLU A 665 -18.63 1.66 18.90
C GLU A 665 -17.24 1.42 18.29
N GLY A 666 -16.18 1.89 18.93
CA GLY A 666 -14.80 1.74 18.48
C GLY A 666 -14.41 0.29 18.26
N TRP A 667 -14.80 -0.61 19.17
CA TRP A 667 -14.53 -2.04 19.06
C TRP A 667 -15.20 -2.66 17.82
N GLU A 668 -16.43 -2.26 17.53
CA GLU A 668 -17.17 -2.72 16.35
C GLU A 668 -16.42 -2.38 15.06
N PHE A 669 -16.12 -1.10 14.86
CA PHE A 669 -15.54 -0.63 13.59
C PHE A 669 -14.04 -0.90 13.47
N ALA A 670 -13.26 -0.86 14.57
CA ALA A 670 -11.81 -1.06 14.53
C ALA A 670 -11.40 -2.54 14.58
N VAL A 671 -12.24 -3.41 15.16
CA VAL A 671 -11.89 -4.81 15.43
C VAL A 671 -12.87 -5.78 14.79
N GLN A 672 -14.17 -5.68 15.07
CA GLN A 672 -15.15 -6.66 14.58
C GLN A 672 -15.32 -6.62 13.06
N VAL A 673 -15.62 -5.45 12.49
CA VAL A 673 -15.83 -5.28 11.05
C VAL A 673 -14.62 -5.75 10.22
N PRO A 674 -13.36 -5.34 10.52
CA PRO A 674 -12.19 -5.85 9.80
C PRO A 674 -12.01 -7.36 9.93
N THR A 675 -12.34 -7.94 11.09
CA THR A 675 -12.24 -9.39 11.32
C THR A 675 -13.25 -10.14 10.45
N ILE A 676 -14.50 -9.70 10.43
CA ILE A 676 -15.54 -10.32 9.60
C ILE A 676 -15.25 -10.13 8.11
N ARG A 677 -14.69 -8.98 7.73
CA ARG A 677 -14.18 -8.74 6.38
C ARG A 677 -13.13 -9.78 5.98
N LYS A 678 -12.16 -10.10 6.84
CA LYS A 678 -11.15 -11.15 6.59
C LYS A 678 -11.76 -12.55 6.49
N VAL A 679 -12.73 -12.86 7.35
CA VAL A 679 -13.47 -14.13 7.30
C VAL A 679 -14.22 -14.28 5.97
N ARG A 680 -14.96 -13.25 5.55
CA ARG A 680 -15.66 -13.21 4.26
C ARG A 680 -14.70 -13.34 3.08
N GLN A 681 -13.53 -12.69 3.15
CA GLN A 681 -12.48 -12.83 2.13
C GLN A 681 -11.96 -14.25 2.03
N ALA A 682 -11.65 -14.90 3.16
CA ALA A 682 -11.20 -16.29 3.20
C ALA A 682 -12.26 -17.25 2.63
N MET A 683 -13.53 -17.07 3.00
CA MET A 683 -14.67 -17.82 2.45
C MET A 683 -14.80 -17.65 0.93
N GLY A 684 -14.63 -16.42 0.43
CA GLY A 684 -14.72 -16.08 -1.00
C GLY A 684 -13.53 -16.53 -1.85
N ARG A 685 -12.53 -17.23 -1.28
CA ARG A 685 -11.40 -17.76 -2.06
C ARG A 685 -11.66 -19.14 -2.68
N ILE A 686 -12.68 -19.87 -2.22
CA ILE A 686 -12.99 -21.22 -2.70
C ILE A 686 -13.92 -21.22 -3.90
N VAL A 687 -15.06 -20.54 -3.83
CA VAL A 687 -16.03 -20.53 -4.94
C VAL A 687 -15.91 -19.19 -5.66
N ARG A 688 -15.35 -19.20 -6.87
CA ARG A 688 -15.06 -17.98 -7.65
C ARG A 688 -15.59 -17.97 -9.08
N SER A 689 -16.18 -19.06 -9.54
CA SER A 689 -16.94 -19.10 -10.80
C SER A 689 -18.29 -19.79 -10.57
N PRO A 690 -19.27 -19.59 -11.47
CA PRO A 690 -20.56 -20.28 -11.40
C PRO A 690 -20.44 -21.81 -11.46
N ASP A 691 -19.38 -22.32 -12.10
CA ASP A 691 -19.13 -23.74 -12.25
C ASP A 691 -18.35 -24.34 -11.08
N ASP A 692 -17.70 -23.51 -10.26
CA ASP A 692 -16.94 -23.97 -9.12
C ASP A 692 -17.85 -24.39 -7.96
N TYR A 693 -17.30 -25.20 -7.06
CA TYR A 693 -18.03 -25.69 -5.90
C TYR A 693 -17.11 -25.95 -4.71
N GLY A 694 -17.66 -25.76 -3.51
CA GLY A 694 -16.92 -26.02 -2.29
C GLY A 694 -17.68 -25.75 -1.01
N VAL A 695 -17.04 -26.10 0.10
CA VAL A 695 -17.60 -26.01 1.45
C VAL A 695 -16.85 -24.95 2.25
N ARG A 696 -17.61 -24.14 2.99
CA ARG A 696 -17.13 -23.13 3.94
C ARG A 696 -17.56 -23.55 5.34
N ILE A 697 -16.61 -23.74 6.25
CA ILE A 697 -16.88 -24.20 7.61
C ILE A 697 -16.39 -23.13 8.58
N LEU A 698 -17.29 -22.63 9.42
CA LEU A 698 -17.02 -21.67 10.49
C LEU A 698 -17.12 -22.40 11.82
N LEU A 699 -15.98 -22.72 12.43
CA LEU A 699 -15.88 -23.42 13.70
C LEU A 699 -15.82 -22.40 14.85
N ASP A 700 -16.99 -21.89 15.24
CA ASP A 700 -17.23 -21.16 16.49
C ASP A 700 -18.74 -20.94 16.67
N SER A 701 -19.28 -21.18 17.86
CA SER A 701 -20.70 -20.90 18.16
C SER A 701 -21.08 -19.42 17.99
N ARG A 702 -20.11 -18.49 17.99
CA ARG A 702 -20.35 -17.06 17.71
C ARG A 702 -20.80 -16.78 16.28
N TYR A 703 -20.57 -17.69 15.35
CA TYR A 703 -21.09 -17.58 13.98
C TYR A 703 -22.54 -18.07 13.83
N GLN A 704 -23.12 -18.71 14.86
CA GLN A 704 -24.43 -19.34 14.75
C GLN A 704 -25.58 -18.36 14.95
N GLY A 705 -26.56 -18.41 14.05
CA GLY A 705 -27.77 -17.58 14.14
C GLY A 705 -28.63 -17.95 15.36
N SER A 706 -28.69 -19.24 15.69
CA SER A 706 -29.42 -19.74 16.87
C SER A 706 -28.84 -19.26 18.20
N GLN A 707 -27.56 -18.86 18.23
CA GLN A 707 -26.86 -18.45 19.45
C GLN A 707 -26.84 -16.93 19.66
N VAL A 708 -27.34 -16.13 18.71
CA VAL A 708 -27.31 -14.64 18.77
C VAL A 708 -27.86 -14.10 20.10
N ARG A 709 -29.06 -14.56 20.51
CA ARG A 709 -29.69 -14.11 21.76
C ARG A 709 -28.90 -14.48 23.01
N LYS A 710 -28.25 -15.64 23.01
CA LYS A 710 -27.48 -16.15 24.16
C LYS A 710 -26.12 -15.47 24.28
N LEU A 711 -25.47 -15.20 23.15
CA LEU A 711 -24.13 -14.61 23.10
C LEU A 711 -24.16 -13.08 23.12
N GLY A 712 -25.29 -12.45 22.76
CA GLY A 712 -25.45 -11.00 22.74
C GLY A 712 -24.34 -10.34 21.93
N LYS A 713 -23.63 -9.37 22.55
CA LYS A 713 -22.52 -8.62 21.94
C LYS A 713 -21.32 -9.48 21.49
N PHE A 714 -21.24 -10.74 21.92
CA PHE A 714 -20.18 -11.66 21.51
C PHE A 714 -20.52 -12.45 20.24
N SER A 715 -21.78 -12.43 19.78
CA SER A 715 -22.13 -13.00 18.48
C SER A 715 -21.57 -12.12 17.38
N VAL A 716 -21.07 -12.76 16.32
CA VAL A 716 -20.64 -12.05 15.11
C VAL A 716 -21.54 -12.32 13.91
N PHE A 717 -22.60 -13.12 14.10
CA PHE A 717 -23.52 -13.47 13.03
C PHE A 717 -24.12 -12.23 12.36
N ASP A 718 -24.51 -11.21 13.15
CA ASP A 718 -25.21 -10.04 12.62
C ASP A 718 -24.35 -9.08 11.80
N TYR A 719 -23.02 -9.21 11.85
CA TYR A 719 -22.08 -8.43 11.03
C TYR A 719 -21.94 -8.96 9.60
N PHE A 720 -22.45 -10.16 9.34
CA PHE A 720 -22.53 -10.67 7.97
C PHE A 720 -23.72 -10.06 7.24
N PRO A 721 -23.58 -9.80 5.92
CA PRO A 721 -24.70 -9.36 5.12
C PRO A 721 -25.92 -10.30 5.19
N PRO A 722 -27.16 -9.78 5.11
CA PRO A 722 -28.37 -10.58 5.14
C PRO A 722 -28.41 -11.72 4.11
N GLU A 723 -27.78 -11.52 2.95
CA GLU A 723 -27.70 -12.53 1.90
C GLU A 723 -26.82 -13.72 2.30
N GLU A 724 -25.68 -13.45 2.95
CA GLU A 724 -24.75 -14.48 3.43
C GLU A 724 -25.30 -15.20 4.66
N LYS A 725 -25.93 -14.47 5.59
CA LYS A 725 -26.56 -15.05 6.80
C LYS A 725 -27.58 -16.15 6.47
N ARG A 726 -28.31 -15.99 5.36
CA ARG A 726 -29.28 -16.99 4.88
C ARG A 726 -28.66 -18.28 4.36
N GLU A 727 -27.34 -18.31 4.13
CA GLU A 727 -26.63 -19.52 3.69
C GLU A 727 -26.07 -20.34 4.86
N PHE A 728 -26.09 -19.81 6.09
CA PHE A 728 -25.44 -20.44 7.23
C PHE A 728 -26.35 -21.53 7.79
N ILE A 729 -25.81 -22.75 7.90
CA ILE A 729 -26.48 -23.89 8.52
C ILE A 729 -25.80 -24.19 9.85
N ASP A 730 -26.54 -24.04 10.94
CA ASP A 730 -26.08 -24.32 12.29
C ASP A 730 -26.02 -25.84 12.52
N ILE A 731 -24.83 -26.38 12.84
CA ILE A 731 -24.64 -27.84 13.02
C ILE A 731 -23.80 -28.17 14.25
N ALA A 732 -23.90 -29.41 14.74
CA ALA A 732 -23.01 -29.91 15.79
C ALA A 732 -21.68 -30.42 15.19
N PRO A 733 -20.58 -30.41 15.96
CA PRO A 733 -19.26 -30.88 15.49
C PRO A 733 -19.27 -32.29 14.89
N LYS A 734 -20.02 -33.21 15.50
CA LYS A 734 -20.16 -34.61 15.06
C LYS A 734 -20.80 -34.78 13.68
N ASP A 735 -21.62 -33.83 13.24
CA ASP A 735 -22.39 -33.96 12.00
C ASP A 735 -21.61 -33.45 10.77
N VAL A 736 -20.52 -32.70 11.00
CA VAL A 736 -19.70 -32.05 9.96
C VAL A 736 -19.30 -33.02 8.85
N GLY A 737 -18.68 -34.15 9.20
CA GLY A 737 -18.19 -35.09 8.20
C GLY A 737 -19.30 -35.68 7.32
N SER A 738 -20.46 -35.96 7.90
CA SER A 738 -21.60 -36.55 7.17
C SER A 738 -22.18 -35.57 6.14
N ILE A 739 -22.42 -34.32 6.54
CA ILE A 739 -23.00 -33.27 5.69
C ILE A 739 -22.03 -32.87 4.57
N VAL A 740 -20.73 -32.74 4.89
CA VAL A 740 -19.69 -32.44 3.89
C VAL A 740 -19.65 -33.53 2.81
N LYS A 741 -19.69 -34.80 3.22
CA LYS A 741 -19.68 -35.94 2.31
C LYS A 741 -20.93 -35.96 1.42
N GLU A 742 -22.09 -35.72 1.99
CA GLU A 742 -23.36 -35.66 1.25
C GLU A 742 -23.36 -34.55 0.19
N PHE A 743 -22.89 -33.36 0.55
CA PHE A 743 -22.77 -32.24 -0.38
C PHE A 743 -21.89 -32.58 -1.59
N PHE A 744 -20.67 -33.08 -1.37
CA PHE A 744 -19.78 -33.41 -2.47
C PHE A 744 -20.29 -34.58 -3.33
N ALA A 745 -20.98 -35.55 -2.74
CA ALA A 745 -21.65 -36.61 -3.49
C ALA A 745 -22.75 -36.02 -4.40
N HIS A 746 -23.60 -35.14 -3.86
CA HIS A 746 -24.67 -34.51 -4.62
C HIS A 746 -24.16 -33.67 -5.80
N VAL A 747 -23.13 -32.84 -5.58
CA VAL A 747 -22.53 -32.03 -6.65
C VAL A 747 -21.89 -32.90 -7.74
N THR A 748 -21.21 -33.99 -7.35
CA THR A 748 -20.60 -34.92 -8.32
C THR A 748 -21.66 -35.63 -9.18
N HIS A 749 -22.76 -36.09 -8.55
CA HIS A 749 -23.89 -36.67 -9.28
C HIS A 749 -24.56 -35.66 -10.23
N SER A 750 -24.77 -34.42 -9.78
CA SER A 750 -25.33 -33.35 -10.62
C SER A 750 -24.44 -33.01 -11.82
N ASN A 751 -23.12 -33.03 -11.66
CA ASN A 751 -22.20 -32.81 -12.78
C ASN A 751 -22.26 -33.95 -13.81
N LEU A 752 -22.31 -35.21 -13.37
CA LEU A 752 -22.46 -36.38 -14.25
C LEU A 752 -23.81 -36.38 -14.99
N GLU A 753 -24.89 -35.96 -14.33
CA GLU A 753 -26.21 -35.80 -14.97
C GLU A 753 -26.23 -34.65 -15.99
N ASN A 754 -25.51 -33.55 -15.73
CA ASN A 754 -25.43 -32.43 -16.67
C ASN A 754 -24.55 -32.76 -17.88
N GLU A 755 -23.46 -33.51 -17.71
CA GLU A 755 -22.65 -34.01 -18.82
C GLU A 755 -23.45 -34.98 -19.71
N SER A 756 -24.25 -35.87 -19.12
CA SER A 756 -25.13 -36.78 -19.87
C SER A 756 -26.34 -36.07 -20.52
N LYS A 757 -26.93 -35.06 -19.86
CA LYS A 757 -27.99 -34.21 -20.45
C LYS A 757 -27.46 -33.25 -21.52
N SER A 758 -26.17 -32.90 -21.53
CA SER A 758 -25.56 -32.13 -22.63
C SER A 758 -25.59 -32.88 -23.98
N GLN A 759 -25.82 -34.20 -23.95
CA GLN A 759 -26.04 -35.03 -25.14
C GLN A 759 -27.52 -35.26 -25.49
N THR A 760 -28.48 -34.84 -24.65
CA THR A 760 -29.92 -34.99 -24.94
C THR A 760 -30.75 -33.86 -24.32
N SER A 761 -31.35 -33.02 -25.17
CA SER A 761 -32.10 -31.84 -24.75
C SER A 761 -33.40 -32.15 -24.00
N SER A 762 -33.67 -31.30 -22.99
CA SER A 762 -34.96 -30.76 -22.54
C SER A 762 -35.72 -31.41 -21.35
N ARG A 763 -36.11 -30.47 -20.44
CA ARG A 763 -37.20 -30.43 -19.43
C ARG A 763 -36.93 -30.81 -17.95
N VAL A 764 -37.02 -29.75 -17.11
CA VAL A 764 -37.70 -29.56 -15.80
C VAL A 764 -37.56 -30.68 -14.75
N GLY A 765 -37.09 -30.53 -13.50
CA GLY A 765 -36.89 -29.39 -12.59
C GLY A 765 -37.65 -29.69 -11.28
N PHE A 766 -36.98 -29.95 -10.14
CA PHE A 766 -37.60 -29.96 -8.79
C PHE A 766 -36.58 -29.94 -7.62
N GLY A 767 -36.85 -29.05 -6.65
CA GLY A 767 -36.76 -29.23 -5.18
C GLY A 767 -35.43 -29.61 -4.54
N SER A 768 -34.75 -28.62 -3.93
CA SER A 768 -33.42 -28.77 -3.34
C SER A 768 -33.43 -29.29 -1.89
N LEU A 769 -32.34 -29.97 -1.54
CA LEU A 769 -31.98 -30.50 -0.22
C LEU A 769 -32.08 -29.48 0.94
N ALA A 770 -32.12 -28.18 0.63
CA ALA A 770 -32.23 -27.09 1.60
C ALA A 770 -33.62 -26.97 2.27
N GLU A 771 -34.64 -27.67 1.78
CA GLU A 771 -35.93 -27.79 2.47
C GLU A 771 -36.02 -29.01 3.40
N LYS A 772 -35.03 -29.93 3.34
CA LYS A 772 -34.98 -31.16 4.15
C LYS A 772 -34.05 -31.08 5.36
N LEU A 773 -33.18 -30.07 5.42
CA LEU A 773 -32.29 -29.74 6.54
C LEU A 773 -32.76 -28.42 7.15
#